data_AF-A0A819NEL2-F1
#
_entry.id   AF-A0A819NEL2-F1
#
_cell.length_a   1.000
_cell.length_b   1.000
_cell.length_c   1.000
_cell.angle_alpha   90.00
_cell.angle_beta   90.00
_cell.angle_gamma   90.00
#
_symmetry.space_group_name_H-M   'P 1'
#
loop_
_entity.id
_entity.type
_entity.pdbx_description
1 polymer ?
#
loop_
_entity_poly.entity_id
_entity_poly.type
_entity_poly.pdbx_seq_one_letter_code
_entity_poly.pdbx_strand_id
1 'polypeptide(L)'
;MNTLLQQASQHYDDRSEEMTAAKLYTLECGTQPLCELLNEALKSGRQEEVEPWLPYLHLFLAEVERLPLYKGECWRGTNIAIGEKFKSGQTVTWQGISSCSKSQDFILENCVGKSGTLIKIDAINSKDMLNITRDPIIREVILMPGTTLIVKRVKRCVHNTNITLVELEETVDKTHDEVAQLAAKPQASSPINHHSASSSKTNHGDSQTTAHANSDQRYGLIHRFTDVDGESRALKPIQGYRNSRNITLEEALKPMRDAIPHLDDYIKQAKRHSNISSSNTLSIDESAAIYLYTMQLNDRSFSRMLNQALRYEDQTEVKNYWFNYLELIWSALNKLPSFRGDVYQGVTSSIKENYPKKKIITWWGITSCTQTRDNIVSSLLGKNSTLLKIKILNGKDISIYSCNRNEIEIILLPGTRLRVNDVLYNSSLRIDEIDLEEINDEMLQSNTTSNQNIKRISNDGFSDKIWLECRFKDPEGTTIIKPNECERNLTEPPGSIDGLILNRIKGSMFGLILGDALGAHVEFRPHSYLLANPVRDLECGGTWGLEKGQFTDDGSMTICLANSLIARRRFVPYDQLVRYKWWFRHGYMSSTGTCFDIGKSTQTALCEFENRQKEFAQKHGIPLDEIDFLSDKQLLEKFPVYCSLDGAAGNGVLMRLAPVPLFFYQNPQAAVNLSGISG
;
A
#
# COMPACT_ATOMS: atom_id res chain seq x y z
N MET A 1 13.79 -7.01 -21.90
CA MET A 1 12.85 -8.04 -21.40
C MET A 1 11.62 -8.16 -22.31
N ASN A 2 10.81 -7.10 -22.51
CA ASN A 2 9.65 -7.13 -23.42
C ASN A 2 9.96 -7.61 -24.86
N THR A 3 11.11 -7.23 -25.42
CA THR A 3 11.54 -7.64 -26.76
C THR A 3 11.96 -9.12 -26.82
N LEU A 4 12.49 -9.67 -25.73
CA LEU A 4 12.87 -11.09 -25.61
C LEU A 4 11.63 -11.96 -25.40
N LEU A 5 10.66 -11.48 -24.63
CA LEU A 5 9.35 -12.11 -24.42
C LEU A 5 8.54 -12.18 -25.72
N GLN A 6 8.56 -11.11 -26.53
CA GLN A 6 7.91 -11.09 -27.85
C GLN A 6 8.53 -12.09 -28.84
N GLN A 7 9.84 -12.35 -28.75
CA GLN A 7 10.50 -13.34 -29.61
C GLN A 7 10.24 -14.78 -29.14
N ALA A 8 9.88 -14.98 -27.88
CA ALA A 8 9.55 -16.29 -27.32
C ALA A 8 8.06 -16.68 -27.48
N SER A 9 7.15 -15.72 -27.67
CA SER A 9 5.69 -15.96 -27.61
C SER A 9 5.03 -16.50 -28.89
N GLN A 10 5.79 -17.05 -29.85
CA GLN A 10 5.21 -17.75 -31.00
C GLN A 10 4.97 -19.22 -30.65
N HIS A 11 3.81 -19.47 -30.03
CA HIS A 11 3.09 -20.75 -29.82
C HIS A 11 3.12 -21.47 -28.45
N TYR A 12 1.89 -21.77 -27.97
CA TYR A 12 1.40 -22.86 -27.09
C TYR A 12 1.49 -22.78 -25.55
N ASP A 13 0.45 -23.35 -24.91
CA ASP A 13 0.26 -24.07 -23.61
C ASP A 13 1.13 -23.75 -22.37
N ASP A 14 0.59 -23.91 -21.15
CA ASP A 14 1.21 -23.52 -19.85
C ASP A 14 2.63 -24.07 -19.62
N ARG A 15 2.97 -25.22 -20.24
CA ARG A 15 4.33 -25.80 -20.21
C ARG A 15 5.37 -24.97 -20.97
N SER A 16 4.94 -24.08 -21.85
CA SER A 16 5.85 -23.27 -22.65
C SER A 16 6.57 -22.23 -21.82
N GLU A 17 5.99 -21.73 -20.72
CA GLU A 17 6.58 -20.64 -19.94
C GLU A 17 7.76 -21.10 -19.07
N GLU A 18 7.64 -22.23 -18.36
CA GLU A 18 8.71 -22.83 -17.56
C GLU A 18 9.89 -23.28 -18.45
N MET A 19 9.56 -23.97 -19.56
CA MET A 19 10.52 -24.35 -20.60
C MET A 19 11.20 -23.12 -21.23
N THR A 20 10.44 -22.06 -21.47
CA THR A 20 10.98 -20.79 -21.99
C THR A 20 11.89 -20.13 -20.96
N ALA A 21 11.55 -20.14 -19.68
CA ALA A 21 12.42 -19.62 -18.63
C ALA A 21 13.76 -20.36 -18.56
N ALA A 22 13.75 -21.70 -18.61
CA ALA A 22 14.95 -22.52 -18.68
C ALA A 22 15.78 -22.24 -19.93
N LYS A 23 15.14 -22.09 -21.11
CA LYS A 23 15.82 -21.72 -22.36
C LYS A 23 16.43 -20.32 -22.27
N LEU A 24 15.70 -19.33 -21.75
CA LEU A 24 16.14 -17.95 -21.58
C LEU A 24 17.40 -17.86 -20.71
N TYR A 25 17.57 -18.73 -19.72
CA TYR A 25 18.79 -18.79 -18.90
C TYR A 25 20.03 -19.13 -19.75
N THR A 26 19.88 -20.06 -20.70
CA THR A 26 20.96 -20.52 -21.59
C THR A 26 21.23 -19.59 -22.77
N LEU A 27 20.49 -18.49 -22.90
CA LEU A 27 20.67 -17.54 -24.00
C LEU A 27 21.75 -16.51 -23.70
N GLU A 28 22.83 -16.57 -24.47
CA GLU A 28 23.82 -15.50 -24.57
C GLU A 28 23.33 -14.44 -25.59
N CYS A 29 22.40 -13.58 -25.17
CA CYS A 29 21.85 -12.52 -26.04
C CYS A 29 21.91 -11.15 -25.34
N GLY A 30 22.54 -10.15 -26.00
CA GLY A 30 22.64 -8.77 -25.52
C GLY A 30 24.00 -8.41 -24.91
N THR A 31 24.13 -7.18 -24.41
CA THR A 31 25.39 -6.67 -23.80
C THR A 31 25.62 -7.18 -22.37
N GLN A 32 24.59 -7.75 -21.72
CA GLN A 32 24.69 -8.43 -20.43
C GLN A 32 23.65 -9.57 -20.40
N PRO A 33 24.09 -10.85 -20.43
CA PRO A 33 23.21 -12.01 -20.39
C PRO A 33 22.34 -12.07 -19.13
N LEU A 34 21.13 -12.62 -19.26
CA LEU A 34 20.19 -12.80 -18.15
C LEU A 34 20.80 -13.61 -16.99
N CYS A 35 21.55 -14.66 -17.32
CA CYS A 35 22.21 -15.52 -16.34
C CYS A 35 23.28 -14.78 -15.52
N GLU A 36 23.89 -13.72 -16.04
CA GLU A 36 24.84 -12.88 -15.30
C GLU A 36 24.10 -12.01 -14.29
N LEU A 37 23.07 -11.30 -14.73
CA LEU A 37 22.24 -10.44 -13.89
C LEU A 37 21.60 -11.21 -12.72
N LEU A 38 21.03 -12.39 -13.00
CA LEU A 38 20.47 -13.27 -11.97
C LEU A 38 21.55 -13.75 -11.00
N ASN A 39 22.73 -14.12 -11.50
CA ASN A 39 23.79 -14.60 -10.63
C ASN A 39 24.46 -13.50 -9.81
N GLU A 40 24.48 -12.25 -10.28
CA GLU A 40 24.91 -11.10 -9.47
C GLU A 40 23.98 -10.92 -8.27
N ALA A 41 22.67 -10.95 -8.52
CA ALA A 41 21.66 -10.90 -7.46
C ALA A 41 21.80 -12.06 -6.46
N LEU A 42 21.91 -13.31 -6.94
CA LEU A 42 22.06 -14.47 -6.05
C LEU A 42 23.35 -14.43 -5.22
N LYS A 43 24.46 -13.97 -5.81
CA LYS A 43 25.77 -13.89 -5.12
C LYS A 43 25.85 -12.75 -4.12
N SER A 44 24.97 -11.76 -4.21
CA SER A 44 25.00 -10.62 -3.30
C SER A 44 24.63 -11.01 -1.86
N GLY A 45 23.91 -12.12 -1.69
CA GLY A 45 23.37 -12.55 -0.41
C GLY A 45 22.29 -11.62 0.16
N ARG A 46 21.89 -10.59 -0.60
CA ARG A 46 20.85 -9.63 -0.24
C ARG A 46 19.54 -10.12 -0.84
N GLN A 47 18.61 -10.51 0.04
CA GLN A 47 17.29 -11.00 -0.37
C GLN A 47 16.56 -10.02 -1.29
N GLU A 48 16.72 -8.72 -1.03
CA GLU A 48 16.23 -7.58 -1.82
C GLU A 48 16.71 -7.56 -3.29
N GLU A 49 17.90 -8.10 -3.59
CA GLU A 49 18.37 -8.18 -4.99
C GLU A 49 17.88 -9.44 -5.70
N VAL A 50 17.55 -10.50 -4.94
CA VAL A 50 17.04 -11.78 -5.45
C VAL A 50 15.53 -11.73 -5.67
N GLU A 51 14.79 -10.94 -4.90
CA GLU A 51 13.33 -10.91 -4.93
C GLU A 51 12.71 -10.57 -6.29
N PRO A 52 13.22 -9.59 -7.05
CA PRO A 52 12.71 -9.30 -8.40
C PRO A 52 12.85 -10.50 -9.35
N TRP A 53 13.77 -11.42 -9.04
CA TRP A 53 13.98 -12.64 -9.81
C TRP A 53 13.09 -13.80 -9.37
N LEU A 54 12.36 -13.73 -8.25
CA LEU A 54 11.57 -14.86 -7.74
C LEU A 54 10.54 -15.41 -8.74
N PRO A 55 9.78 -14.59 -9.50
CA PRO A 55 8.87 -15.12 -10.52
C PRO A 55 9.61 -15.89 -11.62
N TYR A 56 10.76 -15.37 -12.07
CA TYR A 56 11.60 -16.04 -13.06
C TYR A 56 12.23 -17.32 -12.49
N LEU A 57 12.76 -17.26 -11.26
CA LEU A 57 13.34 -18.38 -10.53
C LEU A 57 12.29 -19.48 -10.31
N HIS A 58 11.04 -19.14 -10.02
CA HIS A 58 9.98 -20.13 -9.86
C HIS A 58 9.75 -20.92 -11.15
N LEU A 59 9.58 -20.24 -12.29
CA LEU A 59 9.44 -20.87 -13.60
C LEU A 59 10.69 -21.66 -14.02
N PHE A 60 11.88 -21.08 -13.78
CA PHE A 60 13.16 -21.70 -14.08
C PHE A 60 13.40 -22.98 -13.26
N LEU A 61 13.20 -22.91 -11.93
CA LEU A 61 13.38 -24.04 -11.02
C LEU A 61 12.35 -25.14 -11.27
N ALA A 62 11.09 -24.79 -11.55
CA ALA A 62 10.05 -25.75 -11.86
C ALA A 62 10.42 -26.64 -13.07
N GLU A 63 11.05 -26.08 -14.11
CA GLU A 63 11.55 -26.88 -15.24
C GLU A 63 12.87 -27.59 -14.92
N VAL A 64 13.83 -26.91 -14.28
CA VAL A 64 15.15 -27.48 -13.97
C VAL A 64 15.07 -28.65 -13.00
N GLU A 65 14.13 -28.65 -12.05
CA GLU A 65 13.90 -29.77 -11.14
C GLU A 65 13.45 -31.04 -11.88
N ARG A 66 12.73 -30.90 -13.00
CA ARG A 66 12.24 -32.02 -13.83
C ARG A 66 13.31 -32.58 -14.77
N LEU A 67 14.42 -31.86 -14.94
CA LEU A 67 15.53 -32.34 -15.76
C LEU A 67 16.22 -33.57 -15.15
N PRO A 68 16.82 -34.42 -16.00
CA PRO A 68 17.59 -35.55 -15.54
C PRO A 68 18.71 -35.13 -14.58
N LEU A 69 18.84 -35.88 -13.50
CA LEU A 69 19.96 -35.72 -12.58
C LEU A 69 21.26 -36.11 -13.29
N TYR A 70 22.27 -35.26 -13.19
CA TYR A 70 23.62 -35.53 -13.65
C TYR A 70 24.52 -35.87 -12.46
N LYS A 71 25.20 -37.02 -12.57
CA LYS A 71 26.25 -37.46 -11.63
C LYS A 71 27.52 -37.70 -12.42
N GLY A 72 28.58 -36.98 -12.08
CA GLY A 72 29.86 -37.09 -12.76
C GLY A 72 30.62 -35.77 -12.78
N GLU A 73 31.75 -35.79 -13.49
CA GLU A 73 32.63 -34.64 -13.58
C GLU A 73 32.00 -33.56 -14.49
N CYS A 74 32.02 -32.31 -14.03
CA CYS A 74 31.70 -31.15 -14.86
C CYS A 74 32.72 -30.02 -14.62
N TRP A 75 32.81 -29.11 -15.59
CA TRP A 75 33.89 -28.15 -15.72
C TRP A 75 33.34 -26.74 -15.86
N ARG A 76 34.00 -25.79 -15.19
CA ARG A 76 33.72 -24.35 -15.33
C ARG A 76 35.03 -23.58 -15.44
N GLY A 77 35.03 -22.50 -16.21
CA GLY A 77 36.22 -21.68 -16.45
C GLY A 77 35.95 -20.21 -16.17
N THR A 78 36.99 -19.50 -15.74
CA THR A 78 37.02 -18.03 -15.72
C THR A 78 38.38 -17.55 -16.17
N ASN A 79 38.43 -16.45 -16.90
CA ASN A 79 39.66 -15.78 -17.31
C ASN A 79 40.37 -15.02 -16.17
N ILE A 80 39.80 -15.05 -14.96
CA ILE A 80 40.35 -14.41 -13.75
C ILE A 80 41.09 -15.45 -12.90
N ALA A 81 42.27 -15.09 -12.39
CA ALA A 81 43.04 -15.91 -11.46
C ALA A 81 42.44 -15.84 -10.03
N ILE A 82 41.37 -16.59 -9.79
CA ILE A 82 40.72 -16.68 -8.48
C ILE A 82 41.15 -17.92 -7.66
N GLY A 83 42.01 -18.77 -8.21
CA GLY A 83 42.43 -20.02 -7.56
C GLY A 83 42.98 -19.86 -6.15
N GLU A 84 43.65 -18.74 -5.85
CA GLU A 84 44.17 -18.43 -4.50
C GLU A 84 43.08 -18.22 -3.44
N LYS A 85 41.83 -17.97 -3.87
CA LYS A 85 40.68 -17.85 -2.96
C LYS A 85 40.23 -19.20 -2.39
N PHE A 86 40.73 -20.31 -2.94
CA PHE A 86 40.39 -21.66 -2.52
C PHE A 86 41.54 -22.30 -1.76
N LYS A 87 41.22 -23.00 -0.66
CA LYS A 87 42.18 -23.77 0.13
C LYS A 87 41.73 -25.23 0.22
N SER A 88 42.64 -26.18 0.05
CA SER A 88 42.29 -27.61 0.21
C SER A 88 41.70 -27.87 1.60
N GLY A 89 40.61 -28.64 1.66
CA GLY A 89 39.82 -28.91 2.85
C GLY A 89 38.77 -27.83 3.18
N GLN A 90 38.72 -26.72 2.45
CA GLN A 90 37.70 -25.69 2.64
C GLN A 90 36.35 -26.14 2.09
N THR A 91 35.29 -25.92 2.87
CA THR A 91 33.90 -26.00 2.38
C THR A 91 33.48 -24.66 1.79
N VAL A 92 32.87 -24.67 0.62
CA VAL A 92 32.33 -23.49 -0.07
C VAL A 92 30.85 -23.73 -0.42
N THR A 93 30.01 -22.75 -0.11
CA THR A 93 28.61 -22.76 -0.55
C THR A 93 28.48 -21.95 -1.82
N TRP A 94 27.98 -22.58 -2.87
CA TRP A 94 27.86 -22.02 -4.20
C TRP A 94 26.52 -21.28 -4.34
N GLN A 95 26.53 -19.96 -4.16
CA GLN A 95 25.29 -19.18 -4.00
C GLN A 95 24.51 -18.96 -5.31
N GLY A 96 25.18 -18.97 -6.47
CA GLY A 96 24.55 -18.74 -7.77
C GLY A 96 24.26 -20.03 -8.54
N ILE A 97 23.29 -19.97 -9.46
CA ILE A 97 23.09 -21.01 -10.47
C ILE A 97 24.32 -21.02 -11.39
N SER A 98 24.94 -22.19 -11.60
CA SER A 98 26.17 -22.25 -12.39
C SER A 98 26.07 -23.22 -13.56
N SER A 99 26.13 -22.67 -14.76
CA SER A 99 26.43 -23.43 -15.99
C SER A 99 27.84 -24.01 -15.93
N CYS A 100 27.91 -25.32 -16.11
CA CYS A 100 29.12 -26.12 -16.24
C CYS A 100 29.02 -26.95 -17.52
N SER A 101 30.15 -27.43 -18.03
CA SER A 101 30.20 -28.31 -19.20
C SER A 101 30.70 -29.69 -18.81
N LYS A 102 30.21 -30.74 -19.48
CA LYS A 102 30.82 -32.08 -19.40
C LYS A 102 32.17 -32.16 -20.15
N SER A 103 32.54 -31.14 -20.92
CA SER A 103 33.76 -31.09 -21.73
C SER A 103 34.81 -30.17 -21.10
N GLN A 104 35.89 -30.76 -20.59
CA GLN A 104 37.04 -30.01 -20.10
C GLN A 104 37.66 -29.16 -21.22
N ASP A 105 37.84 -29.75 -22.40
CA ASP A 105 38.53 -29.11 -23.53
C ASP A 105 37.77 -27.86 -23.98
N PHE A 106 36.44 -27.95 -24.07
CA PHE A 106 35.59 -26.81 -24.40
C PHE A 106 35.81 -25.64 -23.45
N ILE A 107 35.81 -25.90 -22.13
CA ILE A 107 36.01 -24.86 -21.11
C ILE A 107 37.43 -24.29 -21.15
N LEU A 108 38.43 -25.15 -21.35
CA LEU A 108 39.83 -24.74 -21.42
C LEU A 108 40.07 -23.82 -22.61
N GLU A 109 39.53 -24.15 -23.78
CA GLU A 109 39.70 -23.41 -25.02
C GLU A 109 38.93 -22.08 -25.02
N ASN A 110 37.73 -22.05 -24.44
CA ASN A 110 36.80 -20.92 -24.61
C ASN A 110 36.64 -20.02 -23.37
N CYS A 111 36.89 -20.51 -22.15
CA CYS A 111 36.48 -19.79 -20.92
C CYS A 111 37.64 -19.39 -19.98
N VAL A 112 38.77 -20.10 -20.00
CA VAL A 112 39.86 -19.91 -19.01
C VAL A 112 40.93 -18.92 -19.48
N GLY A 113 41.14 -18.75 -20.79
CA GLY A 113 42.18 -17.88 -21.31
C GLY A 113 43.60 -18.27 -20.87
N LYS A 114 44.55 -17.32 -20.94
CA LYS A 114 45.99 -17.61 -20.72
C LYS A 114 46.41 -17.75 -19.25
N SER A 115 45.65 -17.18 -18.31
CA SER A 115 46.03 -17.10 -16.90
C SER A 115 44.85 -17.23 -15.92
N GLY A 116 43.77 -17.86 -16.36
CA GLY A 116 42.54 -17.98 -15.57
C GLY A 116 42.52 -19.14 -14.60
N THR A 117 41.31 -19.44 -14.11
CA THR A 117 41.05 -20.57 -13.20
C THR A 117 40.15 -21.59 -13.89
N LEU A 118 40.61 -22.83 -13.95
CA LEU A 118 39.80 -23.98 -14.35
C LEU A 118 39.26 -24.65 -13.08
N ILE A 119 37.95 -24.89 -13.05
CA ILE A 119 37.26 -25.50 -11.92
C ILE A 119 36.70 -26.84 -12.38
N LYS A 120 37.15 -27.92 -11.75
CA LYS A 120 36.59 -29.27 -11.87
C LYS A 120 35.64 -29.49 -10.71
N ILE A 121 34.43 -29.96 -10.99
CA ILE A 121 33.43 -30.27 -9.97
C ILE A 121 32.99 -31.72 -10.16
N ASP A 122 33.17 -32.54 -9.14
CA ASP A 122 32.57 -33.87 -9.06
C ASP A 122 31.14 -33.70 -8.52
N ALA A 123 30.19 -33.57 -9.45
CA ALA A 123 28.80 -33.24 -9.17
C ALA A 123 27.96 -34.49 -8.91
N ILE A 124 27.02 -34.40 -7.96
CA ILE A 124 26.11 -35.48 -7.59
C ILE A 124 24.62 -35.09 -7.68
N ASN A 125 24.28 -33.79 -7.60
CA ASN A 125 22.89 -33.31 -7.70
C ASN A 125 22.64 -32.29 -8.81
N SER A 126 23.58 -32.14 -9.75
CA SER A 126 23.41 -31.21 -10.86
C SER A 126 22.35 -31.68 -11.86
N LYS A 127 21.87 -30.78 -12.73
CA LYS A 127 20.81 -31.05 -13.72
C LYS A 127 21.34 -31.00 -15.14
N ASP A 128 20.99 -31.99 -15.96
CA ASP A 128 21.44 -32.11 -17.35
C ASP A 128 20.58 -31.27 -18.31
N MET A 129 21.19 -30.29 -18.98
CA MET A 129 20.47 -29.34 -19.84
C MET A 129 20.35 -29.80 -21.31
N LEU A 130 20.80 -31.01 -21.66
CA LEU A 130 20.92 -31.50 -23.04
C LEU A 130 19.65 -31.30 -23.90
N ASN A 131 18.46 -31.37 -23.29
CA ASN A 131 17.17 -31.28 -23.99
C ASN A 131 16.60 -29.85 -24.06
N ILE A 132 17.28 -28.87 -23.47
CA ILE A 132 16.81 -27.48 -23.35
C ILE A 132 17.83 -26.49 -23.94
N THR A 133 19.13 -26.78 -23.83
CA THR A 133 20.19 -25.90 -24.31
C THR A 133 20.12 -25.73 -25.83
N ARG A 134 20.37 -24.50 -26.31
CA ARG A 134 20.42 -24.19 -27.75
C ARG A 134 21.67 -24.72 -28.43
N ASP A 135 22.74 -24.96 -27.68
CA ASP A 135 24.00 -25.48 -28.20
C ASP A 135 24.39 -26.80 -27.50
N PRO A 136 24.01 -27.94 -28.09
CA PRO A 136 24.34 -29.25 -27.56
C PRO A 136 25.85 -29.53 -27.47
N ILE A 137 26.69 -28.77 -28.19
CA ILE A 137 28.16 -28.93 -28.17
C ILE A 137 28.72 -28.54 -26.80
N ILE A 138 28.08 -27.58 -26.12
CA ILE A 138 28.46 -27.13 -24.77
C ILE A 138 28.30 -28.26 -23.75
N ARG A 139 27.40 -29.22 -23.99
CA ARG A 139 27.07 -30.32 -23.05
C ARG A 139 26.82 -29.78 -21.64
N GLU A 140 25.93 -28.80 -21.56
CA GLU A 140 25.70 -28.00 -20.36
C GLU A 140 25.04 -28.80 -19.22
N VAL A 141 25.49 -28.53 -18.01
CA VAL A 141 25.00 -29.05 -16.74
C VAL A 141 24.85 -27.88 -15.77
N ILE A 142 23.76 -27.83 -15.02
CA ILE A 142 23.49 -26.76 -14.06
C ILE A 142 23.74 -27.24 -12.63
N LEU A 143 24.62 -26.52 -11.94
CA LEU A 143 24.78 -26.60 -10.49
C LEU A 143 23.78 -25.65 -9.82
N MET A 144 23.03 -26.17 -8.86
CA MET A 144 21.97 -25.42 -8.16
C MET A 144 22.55 -24.41 -7.15
N PRO A 145 21.85 -23.30 -6.89
CA PRO A 145 22.25 -22.37 -5.83
C PRO A 145 22.16 -23.05 -4.47
N GLY A 146 23.04 -22.67 -3.56
CA GLY A 146 23.18 -23.29 -2.23
C GLY A 146 23.96 -24.60 -2.21
N THR A 147 24.47 -25.09 -3.35
CA THR A 147 25.24 -26.34 -3.40
C THR A 147 26.51 -26.22 -2.55
N THR A 148 26.73 -27.20 -1.67
CA THR A 148 27.91 -27.22 -0.81
C THR A 148 28.98 -28.11 -1.42
N LEU A 149 30.18 -27.54 -1.58
CA LEU A 149 31.33 -28.19 -2.21
C LEU A 149 32.52 -28.19 -1.25
N ILE A 150 33.29 -29.27 -1.22
CA ILE A 150 34.59 -29.31 -0.54
C ILE A 150 35.69 -29.15 -1.57
N VAL A 151 36.61 -28.22 -1.31
CA VAL A 151 37.83 -28.06 -2.11
C VAL A 151 38.76 -29.23 -1.83
N LYS A 152 38.83 -30.19 -2.75
CA LYS A 152 39.74 -31.33 -2.64
C LYS A 152 41.17 -30.89 -2.86
N ARG A 153 41.41 -30.11 -3.91
CA ARG A 153 42.77 -29.73 -4.33
C ARG A 153 42.79 -28.43 -5.09
N VAL A 154 43.86 -27.66 -4.90
CA VAL A 154 44.21 -26.50 -5.73
C VAL A 154 45.60 -26.74 -6.29
N LYS A 155 45.76 -26.75 -7.61
CA LYS A 155 47.01 -27.06 -8.29
C LYS A 155 47.27 -26.05 -9.40
N ARG A 156 48.45 -25.44 -9.41
CA ARG A 156 48.91 -24.66 -10.57
C ARG A 156 49.34 -25.63 -11.67
N CYS A 157 48.74 -25.53 -12.86
CA CYS A 157 49.03 -26.42 -13.97
C CYS A 157 50.38 -26.04 -14.60
N VAL A 158 51.33 -26.98 -14.60
CA VAL A 158 52.71 -26.72 -15.02
C VAL A 158 52.86 -26.69 -16.56
N HIS A 159 51.97 -27.36 -17.30
CA HIS A 159 52.01 -27.35 -18.78
C HIS A 159 51.45 -26.06 -19.40
N ASN A 160 50.51 -25.39 -18.73
CA ASN A 160 50.01 -24.05 -19.08
C ASN A 160 50.27 -23.15 -17.86
N THR A 161 51.50 -22.65 -17.74
CA THR A 161 52.16 -22.13 -16.52
C THR A 161 51.41 -21.07 -15.70
N ASN A 162 50.28 -20.55 -16.20
CA ASN A 162 49.47 -19.53 -15.53
C ASN A 162 48.01 -19.94 -15.27
N ILE A 163 47.58 -21.16 -15.59
CA ILE A 163 46.23 -21.64 -15.23
C ILE A 163 46.27 -22.34 -13.86
N THR A 164 45.32 -22.00 -13.00
CA THR A 164 45.10 -22.69 -11.72
C THR A 164 43.92 -23.65 -11.84
N LEU A 165 44.13 -24.92 -11.51
CA LEU A 165 43.07 -25.93 -11.38
C LEU A 165 42.57 -25.98 -9.94
N VAL A 166 41.26 -25.86 -9.76
CA VAL A 166 40.56 -26.07 -8.50
C VAL A 166 39.66 -27.29 -8.65
N GLU A 167 39.85 -28.30 -7.80
CA GLU A 167 39.03 -29.51 -7.77
C GLU A 167 38.09 -29.46 -6.58
N LEU A 168 36.80 -29.52 -6.87
CA LEU A 168 35.70 -29.45 -5.93
C LEU A 168 34.90 -30.76 -5.97
N GLU A 169 34.42 -31.20 -4.83
CA GLU A 169 33.51 -32.35 -4.72
C GLU A 169 32.24 -31.90 -4.01
N GLU A 170 31.10 -32.19 -4.61
CA GLU A 170 29.80 -31.89 -4.00
C GLU A 170 29.52 -32.84 -2.83
N THR A 171 29.12 -32.27 -1.69
CA THR A 171 28.85 -33.03 -0.47
C THR A 171 27.39 -33.45 -0.39
N VAL A 172 27.15 -34.71 -0.01
CA VAL A 172 25.81 -35.20 0.37
C VAL A 172 25.50 -34.69 1.78
N ASP A 173 25.03 -33.46 1.93
CA ASP A 173 24.44 -33.03 3.19
C ASP A 173 22.96 -33.44 3.22
N LYS A 174 22.51 -34.01 4.36
CA LYS A 174 21.16 -34.58 4.57
C LYS A 174 20.01 -33.56 4.55
N THR A 175 20.27 -32.34 4.09
CA THR A 175 19.33 -31.22 4.06
C THR A 175 18.67 -31.03 2.69
N HIS A 176 19.03 -31.83 1.68
CA HIS A 176 18.44 -31.75 0.34
C HIS A 176 17.09 -32.47 0.15
N ASP A 177 16.60 -33.23 1.15
CA ASP A 177 15.32 -33.96 1.05
C ASP A 177 14.07 -33.11 1.41
N GLU A 178 14.22 -31.95 2.05
CA GLU A 178 13.05 -31.17 2.51
C GLU A 178 12.49 -30.23 1.44
N VAL A 179 13.33 -29.75 0.52
CA VAL A 179 12.89 -28.81 -0.54
C VAL A 179 12.21 -29.56 -1.70
N ALA A 180 12.68 -30.78 -2.04
CA ALA A 180 12.10 -31.58 -3.12
C ALA A 180 10.79 -32.31 -2.73
N GLN A 181 10.56 -32.58 -1.44
CA GLN A 181 9.35 -33.28 -0.97
C GLN A 181 8.11 -32.39 -0.85
N LEU A 182 8.27 -31.06 -0.80
CA LEU A 182 7.14 -30.12 -0.73
C LEU A 182 6.44 -29.92 -2.09
N ALA A 183 7.07 -30.30 -3.21
CA ALA A 183 6.54 -30.07 -4.56
C ALA A 183 5.90 -31.30 -5.23
N ALA A 184 6.01 -32.51 -4.65
CA ALA A 184 5.64 -33.75 -5.34
C ALA A 184 4.83 -34.73 -4.47
N LYS A 185 3.51 -34.49 -4.28
CA LYS A 185 2.52 -35.59 -4.24
C LYS A 185 1.07 -35.10 -4.48
N PRO A 186 0.32 -35.70 -5.42
CA PRO A 186 -1.07 -35.34 -5.69
C PRO A 186 -2.06 -36.06 -4.74
N GLN A 187 -3.16 -35.40 -4.41
CA GLN A 187 -4.33 -36.04 -3.79
C GLN A 187 -4.96 -37.03 -4.77
N ALA A 188 -4.99 -38.32 -4.40
CA ALA A 188 -5.88 -39.30 -5.01
C ALA A 188 -6.66 -40.03 -3.91
N SER A 189 -7.95 -40.11 -4.15
CA SER A 189 -9.01 -40.75 -3.36
C SER A 189 -8.89 -42.27 -3.32
N SER A 190 -9.73 -42.89 -2.45
CA SER A 190 -10.32 -44.26 -2.51
C SER A 190 -9.97 -45.15 -1.30
N PRO A 191 -10.64 -46.30 -1.08
CA PRO A 191 -12.05 -46.51 -0.78
C PRO A 191 -12.27 -47.43 0.45
N ILE A 192 -13.54 -47.67 0.79
CA ILE A 192 -14.08 -48.59 1.79
C ILE A 192 -13.60 -50.04 1.56
N ASN A 193 -13.09 -50.74 2.60
CA ASN A 193 -13.60 -52.06 3.02
C ASN A 193 -12.95 -52.67 4.29
N HIS A 194 -13.80 -53.48 4.93
CA HIS A 194 -13.72 -54.25 6.17
C HIS A 194 -12.44 -55.12 6.41
N HIS A 195 -11.98 -55.21 7.67
CA HIS A 195 -12.20 -56.38 8.56
C HIS A 195 -11.32 -56.38 9.84
N SER A 196 -11.97 -56.80 10.94
CA SER A 196 -11.52 -57.63 12.09
C SER A 196 -10.47 -57.16 13.11
N ALA A 197 -11.01 -56.80 14.29
CA ALA A 197 -10.71 -57.22 15.67
C ALA A 197 -9.43 -58.02 16.04
N SER A 198 -8.73 -57.57 17.09
CA SER A 198 -8.34 -58.31 18.33
C SER A 198 -7.51 -57.38 19.23
N SER A 199 -8.02 -56.89 20.36
CA SER A 199 -7.94 -57.45 21.73
C SER A 199 -6.54 -57.65 22.33
N SER A 200 -6.13 -56.79 23.27
CA SER A 200 -5.69 -57.21 24.62
C SER A 200 -5.53 -56.00 25.55
N LYS A 201 -5.86 -56.24 26.82
CA LYS A 201 -6.17 -55.28 27.90
C LYS A 201 -4.96 -55.07 28.84
N THR A 202 -5.19 -54.16 29.80
CA THR A 202 -4.58 -54.00 31.14
C THR A 202 -3.29 -53.15 31.20
N ASN A 203 -3.08 -52.20 32.13
CA ASN A 203 -3.77 -51.86 33.38
C ASN A 203 -3.50 -50.39 33.80
N HIS A 204 -4.41 -49.87 34.63
CA HIS A 204 -4.46 -48.52 35.21
C HIS A 204 -3.30 -48.14 36.14
N GLY A 205 -2.97 -46.84 36.12
CA GLY A 205 -2.31 -46.10 37.20
C GLY A 205 -2.60 -44.61 37.02
N ASP A 206 -3.51 -44.08 37.83
CA ASP A 206 -3.94 -42.68 37.83
C ASP A 206 -2.81 -41.73 38.21
N SER A 207 -2.60 -40.67 37.41
CA SER A 207 -2.07 -39.36 37.83
C SER A 207 -2.30 -38.33 36.72
N GLN A 208 -3.23 -37.40 36.97
CA GLN A 208 -3.32 -36.03 36.45
C GLN A 208 -2.98 -35.78 34.96
N THR A 209 -3.99 -35.56 34.12
CA THR A 209 -3.86 -34.71 32.91
C THR A 209 -5.21 -34.10 32.51
N THR A 210 -5.53 -32.94 33.08
CA THR A 210 -6.36 -31.93 32.42
C THR A 210 -5.43 -30.80 31.96
N ALA A 211 -4.74 -30.96 30.83
CA ALA A 211 -4.08 -29.87 30.09
C ALA A 211 -3.40 -30.37 28.80
N HIS A 212 -4.14 -30.89 27.81
CA HIS A 212 -3.57 -31.09 26.47
C HIS A 212 -4.54 -30.68 25.35
N ALA A 213 -5.12 -29.48 25.50
CA ALA A 213 -5.81 -28.78 24.41
C ALA A 213 -5.32 -27.33 24.22
N ASN A 214 -4.30 -26.86 24.95
CA ASN A 214 -3.95 -25.43 25.02
C ASN A 214 -2.54 -25.05 24.53
N SER A 215 -1.69 -25.99 24.07
CA SER A 215 -0.36 -25.63 23.56
C SER A 215 -0.41 -25.16 22.11
N ASP A 216 -1.12 -25.87 21.23
CA ASP A 216 -1.09 -25.58 19.78
C ASP A 216 -1.90 -24.33 19.41
N GLN A 217 -3.00 -24.06 20.12
CA GLN A 217 -3.73 -22.79 19.98
C GLN A 217 -2.93 -21.59 20.47
N ARG A 218 -2.07 -21.76 21.48
CA ARG A 218 -1.23 -20.67 22.00
C ARG A 218 -0.19 -20.25 20.98
N TYR A 219 0.54 -21.19 20.37
CA TYR A 219 1.60 -20.89 19.39
C TYR A 219 1.09 -20.06 18.20
N GLY A 220 -0.11 -20.36 17.68
CA GLY A 220 -0.72 -19.58 16.60
C GLY A 220 -1.20 -18.18 17.02
N LEU A 221 -1.60 -18.01 18.29
CA LEU A 221 -2.00 -16.71 18.85
C LEU A 221 -0.81 -15.76 19.02
N ILE A 222 0.39 -16.31 19.23
CA ILE A 222 1.62 -15.54 19.41
C ILE A 222 2.02 -14.80 18.14
N HIS A 223 2.01 -15.50 16.99
CA HIS A 223 2.61 -15.00 15.76
C HIS A 223 1.93 -13.74 15.19
N ARG A 224 0.61 -13.60 15.35
CA ARG A 224 -0.12 -12.39 14.90
C ARG A 224 0.24 -11.14 15.70
N PHE A 225 0.65 -11.30 16.95
CA PHE A 225 1.01 -10.21 17.84
C PHE A 225 2.52 -9.90 17.82
N THR A 226 3.34 -10.71 17.15
CA THR A 226 4.82 -10.57 17.14
C THR A 226 5.41 -10.14 15.80
N ASP A 227 4.58 -10.02 14.76
CA ASP A 227 4.99 -9.71 13.39
C ASP A 227 5.28 -8.21 13.20
N VAL A 228 6.46 -7.75 13.63
CA VAL A 228 6.84 -6.31 13.67
C VAL A 228 8.23 -6.01 13.09
N ASP A 229 9.01 -7.04 12.75
CA ASP A 229 10.35 -6.88 12.19
C ASP A 229 10.27 -6.25 10.78
N GLY A 230 10.62 -4.96 10.66
CA GLY A 230 10.68 -4.22 9.38
C GLY A 230 10.02 -2.84 9.36
N GLU A 231 9.25 -2.46 10.38
CA GLU A 231 8.46 -1.20 10.39
C GLU A 231 9.30 0.09 10.46
N SER A 232 10.60 0.00 10.71
CA SER A 232 11.51 1.16 10.73
C SER A 232 12.08 1.54 9.35
N ARG A 233 11.70 0.82 8.27
CA ARG A 233 12.18 1.02 6.90
C ARG A 233 11.41 2.15 6.20
N ALA A 234 12.12 2.95 5.41
CA ALA A 234 11.54 4.09 4.68
C ALA A 234 10.90 3.64 3.36
N LEU A 235 9.74 2.98 3.44
CA LEU A 235 8.99 2.53 2.26
C LEU A 235 8.17 3.67 1.64
N LYS A 236 7.94 3.60 0.32
CA LYS A 236 7.03 4.51 -0.38
C LYS A 236 5.57 4.07 -0.15
N PRO A 237 4.59 5.00 -0.11
CA PRO A 237 3.18 4.65 -0.05
C PRO A 237 2.76 3.76 -1.23
N ILE A 238 1.93 2.76 -0.97
CA ILE A 238 1.35 1.90 -2.00
C ILE A 238 0.23 2.67 -2.69
N GLN A 239 0.36 2.90 -4.00
CA GLN A 239 -0.57 3.71 -4.79
C GLN A 239 -1.39 2.86 -5.78
N GLY A 240 -2.61 3.31 -6.08
CA GLY A 240 -3.46 2.80 -7.16
C GLY A 240 -4.52 1.76 -6.78
N TYR A 241 -4.58 1.27 -5.53
CA TYR A 241 -5.50 0.19 -5.10
C TYR A 241 -6.92 0.65 -4.78
N ARG A 242 -7.17 1.95 -4.85
CA ARG A 242 -8.48 2.54 -4.55
C ARG A 242 -9.29 2.65 -5.83
N ASN A 243 -9.83 1.53 -6.30
CA ASN A 243 -10.63 1.48 -7.52
C ASN A 243 -12.15 1.38 -7.28
N SER A 244 -12.69 1.64 -6.09
CA SER A 244 -14.15 1.67 -5.82
C SER A 244 -14.95 0.54 -6.50
N ARG A 245 -14.41 -0.68 -6.53
CA ARG A 245 -15.10 -1.84 -7.10
C ARG A 245 -15.74 -2.64 -5.98
N ASN A 246 -17.02 -2.99 -6.11
CA ASN A 246 -17.66 -4.00 -5.27
C ASN A 246 -17.16 -5.37 -5.71
N ILE A 247 -16.00 -5.79 -5.19
CA ILE A 247 -15.40 -7.11 -5.44
C ILE A 247 -15.76 -8.08 -4.32
N THR A 248 -15.97 -9.34 -4.68
CA THR A 248 -16.17 -10.44 -3.73
C THR A 248 -14.83 -10.90 -3.14
N LEU A 249 -14.84 -11.60 -2.01
CA LEU A 249 -13.62 -12.15 -1.40
C LEU A 249 -12.91 -13.15 -2.33
N GLU A 250 -13.67 -13.94 -3.10
CA GLU A 250 -13.15 -14.89 -4.10
C GLU A 250 -12.47 -14.20 -5.28
N GLU A 251 -12.99 -13.05 -5.71
CA GLU A 251 -12.38 -12.21 -6.76
C GLU A 251 -11.16 -11.48 -6.22
N ALA A 252 -11.25 -10.98 -4.98
CA ALA A 252 -10.17 -10.27 -4.31
C ALA A 252 -8.93 -11.16 -4.12
N LEU A 253 -9.15 -12.45 -3.89
CA LEU A 253 -8.12 -13.46 -3.67
C LEU A 253 -7.83 -14.33 -4.89
N LYS A 254 -8.47 -14.05 -6.04
CA LYS A 254 -8.24 -14.80 -7.27
C LYS A 254 -6.75 -14.92 -7.64
N PRO A 255 -5.92 -13.85 -7.52
CA PRO A 255 -4.48 -13.96 -7.81
C PRO A 255 -3.72 -14.90 -6.88
N MET A 256 -4.26 -15.22 -5.70
CA MET A 256 -3.57 -16.01 -4.67
C MET A 256 -4.04 -17.46 -4.59
N ARG A 257 -5.02 -17.88 -5.41
CA ARG A 257 -5.59 -19.25 -5.33
C ARG A 257 -4.55 -20.34 -5.50
N ASP A 258 -3.59 -20.13 -6.40
CA ASP A 258 -2.53 -21.10 -6.67
C ASP A 258 -1.39 -21.01 -5.64
N ALA A 259 -1.26 -19.87 -4.95
CA ALA A 259 -0.22 -19.61 -3.96
C ALA A 259 -0.61 -20.05 -2.53
N ILE A 260 -1.90 -20.16 -2.22
CA ILE A 260 -2.40 -20.56 -0.90
C ILE A 260 -3.19 -21.88 -1.02
N PRO A 261 -2.62 -23.02 -0.59
CA PRO A 261 -3.33 -24.29 -0.60
C PRO A 261 -4.65 -24.20 0.19
N HIS A 262 -5.72 -24.77 -0.36
CA HIS A 262 -7.06 -24.80 0.25
C HIS A 262 -7.70 -23.41 0.48
N LEU A 263 -7.26 -22.36 -0.22
CA LEU A 263 -7.79 -21.00 -0.07
C LEU A 263 -9.32 -20.92 -0.18
N ASP A 264 -9.91 -21.66 -1.13
CA ASP A 264 -11.36 -21.69 -1.31
C ASP A 264 -12.11 -22.23 -0.08
N ASP A 265 -11.51 -23.15 0.68
CA ASP A 265 -12.13 -23.69 1.90
C ASP A 265 -12.03 -22.68 3.05
N TYR A 266 -10.92 -21.95 3.15
CA TYR A 266 -10.79 -20.85 4.10
C TYR A 266 -11.75 -19.69 3.79
N ILE A 267 -11.95 -19.34 2.52
CA ILE A 267 -12.94 -18.34 2.10
C ILE A 267 -14.35 -18.77 2.49
N LYS A 268 -14.73 -20.04 2.23
CA LYS A 268 -16.02 -20.59 2.65
C LYS A 268 -16.19 -20.55 4.17
N GLN A 269 -15.13 -20.89 4.91
CA GLN A 269 -15.15 -20.86 6.38
C GLN A 269 -15.34 -19.43 6.89
N ALA A 270 -14.62 -18.46 6.36
CA ALA A 270 -14.73 -17.06 6.75
C ALA A 270 -16.16 -16.53 6.52
N LYS A 271 -16.72 -16.73 5.32
CA LYS A 271 -18.08 -16.29 4.98
C LYS A 271 -19.17 -16.89 5.87
N ARG A 272 -19.03 -18.16 6.28
CA ARG A 272 -19.98 -18.80 7.21
C ARG A 272 -20.02 -18.10 8.57
N HIS A 273 -18.88 -17.63 9.08
CA HIS A 273 -18.80 -16.97 10.38
C HIS A 273 -19.19 -15.48 10.32
N SER A 274 -19.09 -14.85 9.14
CA SER A 274 -19.56 -13.49 8.87
C SER A 274 -21.07 -13.34 8.97
N ASN A 275 -21.84 -14.38 8.61
CA ASN A 275 -23.30 -14.40 8.75
C ASN A 275 -23.82 -14.38 10.20
N ILE A 276 -22.93 -14.55 11.19
CA ILE A 276 -23.29 -14.62 12.61
C ILE A 276 -23.18 -13.25 13.30
N SER A 277 -22.55 -12.25 12.66
CA SER A 277 -22.43 -10.92 13.28
C SER A 277 -23.74 -10.14 13.13
N SER A 278 -24.37 -9.77 14.26
CA SER A 278 -25.65 -9.05 14.33
C SER A 278 -25.54 -7.56 13.94
N SER A 279 -24.42 -7.16 13.35
CA SER A 279 -24.04 -5.80 13.01
C SER A 279 -24.11 -5.64 11.50
N ASN A 280 -25.14 -4.98 10.99
CA ASN A 280 -25.35 -4.71 9.55
C ASN A 280 -24.32 -3.71 8.97
N THR A 281 -23.17 -3.49 9.61
CA THR A 281 -22.18 -2.47 9.22
C THR A 281 -21.28 -2.91 8.05
N LEU A 282 -20.90 -4.19 7.99
CA LEU A 282 -20.03 -4.74 6.94
C LEU A 282 -20.80 -5.67 6.00
N SER A 283 -20.42 -5.72 4.73
CA SER A 283 -20.88 -6.80 3.85
C SER A 283 -20.33 -8.16 4.31
N ILE A 284 -20.91 -9.26 3.80
CA ILE A 284 -20.42 -10.61 4.09
C ILE A 284 -18.95 -10.74 3.65
N ASP A 285 -18.59 -10.25 2.47
CA ASP A 285 -17.21 -10.30 1.95
C ASP A 285 -16.24 -9.44 2.77
N GLU A 286 -16.67 -8.25 3.23
CA GLU A 286 -15.86 -7.36 4.07
C GLU A 286 -15.61 -7.96 5.45
N SER A 287 -16.66 -8.51 6.07
CA SER A 287 -16.53 -9.23 7.34
C SER A 287 -15.67 -10.49 7.17
N ALA A 288 -15.82 -11.22 6.06
CA ALA A 288 -15.06 -12.42 5.78
C ALA A 288 -13.58 -12.11 5.53
N ALA A 289 -13.26 -10.97 4.92
CA ALA A 289 -11.88 -10.50 4.78
C ALA A 289 -11.23 -10.26 6.15
N ILE A 290 -11.91 -9.58 7.08
CA ILE A 290 -11.40 -9.40 8.45
C ILE A 290 -11.24 -10.75 9.15
N TYR A 291 -12.24 -11.62 9.04
CA TYR A 291 -12.19 -12.95 9.65
C TYR A 291 -10.99 -13.75 9.11
N LEU A 292 -10.81 -13.82 7.79
CA LEU A 292 -9.70 -14.51 7.13
C LEU A 292 -8.33 -13.95 7.53
N TYR A 293 -8.21 -12.63 7.64
CA TYR A 293 -6.99 -11.99 8.14
C TYR A 293 -6.62 -12.48 9.55
N THR A 294 -7.61 -12.73 10.40
CA THR A 294 -7.42 -13.23 11.77
C THR A 294 -7.36 -14.76 11.87
N MET A 295 -7.55 -15.51 10.78
CA MET A 295 -7.47 -16.97 10.78
C MET A 295 -6.02 -17.44 10.90
N GLN A 296 -5.83 -18.53 11.64
CA GLN A 296 -4.56 -19.25 11.71
C GLN A 296 -4.53 -20.33 10.62
N LEU A 297 -3.61 -20.20 9.67
CA LEU A 297 -3.41 -21.13 8.56
C LEU A 297 -2.06 -21.84 8.73
N ASN A 298 -1.97 -22.86 9.60
CA ASN A 298 -0.75 -23.67 9.86
C ASN A 298 0.58 -22.86 9.79
N ASP A 299 1.64 -23.37 9.15
CA ASP A 299 3.00 -22.77 9.18
C ASP A 299 3.15 -21.41 8.44
N ARG A 300 2.07 -20.87 7.83
CA ARG A 300 2.05 -19.56 7.15
C ARG A 300 0.70 -18.85 7.34
N SER A 301 0.51 -18.12 8.44
CA SER A 301 -0.72 -17.36 8.67
C SER A 301 -0.95 -16.28 7.61
N PHE A 302 -2.22 -16.08 7.22
CA PHE A 302 -2.62 -15.14 6.17
C PHE A 302 -2.16 -13.70 6.46
N SER A 303 -2.27 -13.25 7.72
CA SER A 303 -1.80 -11.95 8.18
C SER A 303 -0.30 -11.73 7.97
N ARG A 304 0.52 -12.77 8.19
CA ARG A 304 1.98 -12.71 8.01
C ARG A 304 2.34 -12.53 6.54
N MET A 305 1.68 -13.28 5.66
CA MET A 305 1.91 -13.18 4.21
C MET A 305 1.59 -11.78 3.69
N LEU A 306 0.45 -11.22 4.11
CA LEU A 306 0.05 -9.86 3.74
C LEU A 306 1.01 -8.81 4.29
N ASN A 307 1.36 -8.87 5.57
CA ASN A 307 2.23 -7.89 6.20
C ASN A 307 3.67 -7.95 5.67
N GLN A 308 4.16 -9.13 5.32
CA GLN A 308 5.44 -9.28 4.64
C GLN A 308 5.42 -8.55 3.28
N ALA A 309 4.37 -8.74 2.49
CA ALA A 309 4.21 -8.03 1.21
C ALA A 309 4.10 -6.51 1.39
N LEU A 310 3.39 -6.04 2.42
CA LEU A 310 3.25 -4.60 2.74
C LEU A 310 4.55 -3.93 3.18
N ARG A 311 5.51 -4.70 3.71
CA ARG A 311 6.81 -4.23 4.17
C ARG A 311 7.91 -4.34 3.11
N TYR A 312 7.54 -4.78 1.91
CA TYR A 312 8.49 -5.00 0.84
C TYR A 312 8.74 -3.74 0.01
N GLU A 313 10.00 -3.50 -0.40
CA GLU A 313 10.38 -2.29 -1.15
C GLU A 313 9.81 -2.31 -2.58
N ASP A 314 9.71 -3.49 -3.19
CA ASP A 314 9.04 -3.65 -4.48
C ASP A 314 7.52 -3.85 -4.28
N GLN A 315 6.75 -2.82 -4.61
CA GLN A 315 5.29 -2.87 -4.53
C GLN A 315 4.65 -3.76 -5.61
N THR A 316 5.42 -4.42 -6.47
CA THR A 316 4.92 -5.27 -7.56
C THR A 316 4.15 -6.48 -7.03
N GLU A 317 4.61 -7.14 -5.96
CA GLU A 317 3.85 -8.24 -5.34
C GLU A 317 2.52 -7.74 -4.77
N VAL A 318 2.54 -6.59 -4.09
CA VAL A 318 1.31 -6.00 -3.55
C VAL A 318 0.34 -5.65 -4.67
N LYS A 319 0.82 -5.08 -5.79
CA LYS A 319 0.01 -4.76 -6.98
C LYS A 319 -0.58 -5.98 -7.67
N ASN A 320 0.18 -7.06 -7.77
CA ASN A 320 -0.22 -8.23 -8.55
C ASN A 320 -1.11 -9.19 -7.75
N TYR A 321 -0.84 -9.33 -6.45
CA TYR A 321 -1.50 -10.35 -5.63
C TYR A 321 -2.45 -9.76 -4.60
N TRP A 322 -2.00 -8.74 -3.86
CA TRP A 322 -2.70 -8.26 -2.66
C TRP A 322 -3.62 -7.08 -2.88
N PHE A 323 -3.56 -6.43 -4.05
CA PHE A 323 -4.19 -5.13 -4.30
C PHE A 323 -5.72 -5.16 -4.15
N ASN A 324 -6.35 -6.20 -4.71
CA ASN A 324 -7.80 -6.38 -4.60
C ASN A 324 -8.19 -6.79 -3.16
N TYR A 325 -7.39 -7.64 -2.50
CA TYR A 325 -7.63 -7.96 -1.09
C TYR A 325 -7.47 -6.74 -0.18
N LEU A 326 -6.48 -5.90 -0.45
CA LEU A 326 -6.24 -4.63 0.24
C LEU A 326 -7.39 -3.65 0.03
N GLU A 327 -7.93 -3.55 -1.18
CA GLU A 327 -9.14 -2.76 -1.44
C GLU A 327 -10.32 -3.23 -0.59
N LEU A 328 -10.54 -4.56 -0.52
CA LEU A 328 -11.64 -5.15 0.23
C LEU A 328 -11.48 -4.99 1.75
N ILE A 329 -10.31 -5.34 2.31
CA ILE A 329 -10.07 -5.21 3.76
C ILE A 329 -9.99 -3.74 4.19
N TRP A 330 -9.48 -2.84 3.34
CA TRP A 330 -9.48 -1.40 3.60
C TRP A 330 -10.90 -0.83 3.58
N SER A 331 -11.75 -1.28 2.67
CA SER A 331 -13.18 -0.95 2.68
C SER A 331 -13.84 -1.38 3.99
N ALA A 332 -13.56 -2.61 4.43
CA ALA A 332 -14.07 -3.15 5.69
C ALA A 332 -13.60 -2.31 6.91
N LEU A 333 -12.29 -2.10 7.05
CA LEU A 333 -11.70 -1.36 8.17
C LEU A 333 -12.14 0.11 8.22
N ASN A 334 -12.40 0.75 7.07
CA ASN A 334 -12.90 2.14 7.04
C ASN A 334 -14.34 2.28 7.52
N LYS A 335 -15.16 1.23 7.40
CA LYS A 335 -16.54 1.22 7.90
C LYS A 335 -16.61 1.02 9.42
N LEU A 336 -15.51 0.59 10.04
CA LEU A 336 -15.42 0.42 11.50
C LEU A 336 -15.08 1.75 12.19
N PRO A 337 -15.68 2.02 13.37
CA PRO A 337 -15.37 3.22 14.15
C PRO A 337 -13.89 3.21 14.56
N SER A 338 -13.28 4.39 14.59
CA SER A 338 -11.92 4.53 15.09
C SER A 338 -11.87 4.40 16.61
N PHE A 339 -11.01 3.52 17.10
CA PHE A 339 -10.65 3.34 18.49
C PHE A 339 -9.50 4.29 18.86
N ARG A 340 -9.63 4.93 20.03
CA ARG A 340 -8.63 5.81 20.63
C ARG A 340 -8.25 5.30 22.01
N GLY A 341 -6.96 5.09 22.24
CA GLY A 341 -6.46 4.64 23.53
C GLY A 341 -5.11 3.94 23.43
N ASP A 342 -4.70 3.37 24.55
CA ASP A 342 -3.47 2.60 24.64
C ASP A 342 -3.74 1.17 24.17
N VAL A 343 -2.91 0.69 23.24
CA VAL A 343 -2.84 -0.71 22.83
C VAL A 343 -1.43 -1.24 23.00
N TYR A 344 -1.33 -2.56 23.08
CA TYR A 344 -0.10 -3.27 23.36
C TYR A 344 0.17 -4.30 22.28
N GLN A 345 1.46 -4.46 21.96
CA GLN A 345 1.96 -5.46 21.02
C GLN A 345 3.26 -6.07 21.54
N GLY A 346 3.39 -7.39 21.49
CA GLY A 346 4.55 -8.10 22.05
C GLY A 346 5.42 -8.71 20.96
N VAL A 347 6.72 -8.47 20.98
CA VAL A 347 7.69 -9.00 20.01
C VAL A 347 8.67 -9.92 20.72
N THR A 348 8.86 -11.14 20.22
CA THR A 348 9.66 -12.19 20.88
C THR A 348 11.17 -11.91 20.88
N SER A 349 11.63 -10.89 20.16
CA SER A 349 13.01 -10.43 20.06
C SER A 349 13.15 -8.99 20.55
N SER A 350 14.39 -8.58 20.85
CA SER A 350 14.73 -7.20 21.20
C SER A 350 14.87 -6.39 19.92
N ILE A 351 13.97 -5.42 19.72
CA ILE A 351 13.97 -4.55 18.53
C ILE A 351 14.31 -3.09 18.85
N LYS A 352 14.72 -2.78 20.09
CA LYS A 352 14.98 -1.41 20.56
C LYS A 352 15.91 -0.57 19.66
N GLU A 353 16.88 -1.20 19.00
CA GLU A 353 17.83 -0.52 18.12
C GLU A 353 17.15 0.12 16.90
N ASN A 354 16.00 -0.40 16.47
CA ASN A 354 15.23 0.10 15.34
C ASN A 354 14.37 1.33 15.70
N TYR A 355 14.22 1.64 16.99
CA TYR A 355 13.31 2.66 17.53
C TYR A 355 14.05 3.70 18.37
N PRO A 356 14.97 4.49 17.79
CA PRO A 356 15.63 5.56 18.53
C PRO A 356 14.61 6.64 18.96
N LYS A 357 14.77 7.14 20.20
CA LYS A 357 13.91 8.17 20.80
C LYS A 357 13.78 9.40 19.91
N LYS A 358 12.59 10.00 19.86
CA LYS A 358 12.17 11.13 19.00
C LYS A 358 12.12 10.85 17.49
N LYS A 359 12.45 9.64 17.03
CA LYS A 359 12.27 9.27 15.62
C LYS A 359 10.79 9.13 15.31
N ILE A 360 10.45 9.47 14.06
CA ILE A 360 9.15 9.18 13.48
C ILE A 360 9.33 8.01 12.52
N ILE A 361 8.50 7.00 12.69
CA ILE A 361 8.44 5.82 11.83
C ILE A 361 7.08 5.76 11.15
N THR A 362 7.01 5.09 10.00
CA THR A 362 5.74 4.80 9.33
C THR A 362 5.50 3.30 9.41
N TRP A 363 4.37 2.93 10.01
CA TRP A 363 3.94 1.56 10.19
C TRP A 363 3.19 1.09 8.97
N TRP A 364 3.74 0.16 8.20
CA TRP A 364 3.22 -0.29 6.91
C TRP A 364 2.43 -1.59 6.98
N GLY A 365 2.57 -2.39 8.04
CA GLY A 365 1.75 -3.58 8.25
C GLY A 365 0.32 -3.26 8.68
N ILE A 366 -0.62 -4.14 8.37
CA ILE A 366 -1.87 -4.25 9.14
C ILE A 366 -1.49 -5.01 10.41
N THR A 367 -1.75 -4.51 11.61
CA THR A 367 -1.30 -5.21 12.82
C THR A 367 -2.40 -5.31 13.85
N SER A 368 -2.72 -6.52 14.25
CA SER A 368 -3.58 -6.78 15.41
C SER A 368 -2.84 -6.44 16.70
N CYS A 369 -3.47 -5.66 17.56
CA CYS A 369 -3.03 -5.27 18.90
C CYS A 369 -4.11 -5.62 19.92
N THR A 370 -3.76 -5.68 21.21
CA THR A 370 -4.74 -5.85 22.30
C THR A 370 -4.71 -4.68 23.29
N GLN A 371 -5.83 -4.47 23.97
CA GLN A 371 -5.90 -3.51 25.09
C GLN A 371 -5.35 -4.07 26.41
N THR A 372 -5.09 -5.38 26.49
CA THR A 372 -4.71 -6.04 27.76
C THR A 372 -3.21 -6.30 27.81
N ARG A 373 -2.46 -5.45 28.54
CA ARG A 373 -1.01 -5.60 28.76
C ARG A 373 -0.63 -6.94 29.40
N ASP A 374 -1.36 -7.34 30.44
CA ASP A 374 -0.98 -8.50 31.27
C ASP A 374 -1.10 -9.82 30.52
N ASN A 375 -2.03 -9.94 29.56
CA ASN A 375 -2.13 -11.09 28.70
C ASN A 375 -0.86 -11.25 27.85
N ILE A 376 -0.40 -10.20 27.17
CA ILE A 376 0.84 -10.24 26.39
C ILE A 376 2.05 -10.59 27.26
N VAL A 377 2.20 -9.90 28.39
CA VAL A 377 3.38 -10.06 29.27
C VAL A 377 3.44 -11.46 29.88
N SER A 378 2.30 -12.06 30.23
CA SER A 378 2.26 -13.37 30.88
C SER A 378 2.27 -14.56 29.90
N SER A 379 1.82 -14.37 28.65
CA SER A 379 1.67 -15.48 27.69
C SER A 379 2.58 -15.43 26.45
N LEU A 380 3.21 -14.29 26.12
CA LEU A 380 3.95 -14.10 24.86
C LEU A 380 5.43 -13.71 25.03
N LEU A 381 5.78 -13.02 26.11
CA LEU A 381 7.08 -12.37 26.25
C LEU A 381 8.06 -13.20 27.10
N GLY A 382 9.29 -13.34 26.61
CA GLY A 382 10.40 -14.05 27.25
C GLY A 382 11.54 -13.11 27.65
N LYS A 383 12.67 -13.66 28.10
CA LYS A 383 13.87 -12.82 28.32
C LYS A 383 14.35 -12.23 26.99
N ASN A 384 14.71 -10.94 26.96
CA ASN A 384 15.16 -10.21 25.76
C ASN A 384 14.06 -9.99 24.69
N SER A 385 12.80 -9.95 25.07
CA SER A 385 11.68 -9.58 24.19
C SER A 385 11.34 -8.09 24.32
N THR A 386 10.53 -7.56 23.39
CA THR A 386 10.08 -6.16 23.40
C THR A 386 8.56 -6.05 23.57
N LEU A 387 8.09 -5.15 24.43
CA LEU A 387 6.69 -4.74 24.52
C LEU A 387 6.55 -3.34 23.91
N LEU A 388 5.70 -3.20 22.90
CA LEU A 388 5.29 -1.93 22.35
C LEU A 388 4.04 -1.45 23.09
N LYS A 389 4.12 -0.26 23.69
CA LYS A 389 2.96 0.49 24.17
C LYS A 389 2.67 1.55 23.13
N ILE A 390 1.51 1.46 22.48
CA ILE A 390 1.15 2.34 21.37
C ILE A 390 -0.11 3.11 21.75
N LYS A 391 0.01 4.43 21.87
CA LYS A 391 -1.13 5.33 21.98
C LYS A 391 -1.64 5.65 20.59
N ILE A 392 -2.77 5.05 20.23
CA ILE A 392 -3.35 5.14 18.89
C ILE A 392 -4.55 6.09 18.86
N LEU A 393 -4.71 6.77 17.73
CA LEU A 393 -5.78 7.71 17.42
C LEU A 393 -6.81 7.12 16.43
N ASN A 394 -6.36 6.21 15.56
CA ASN A 394 -7.15 5.72 14.43
C ASN A 394 -7.23 4.18 14.30
N GLY A 395 -6.96 3.42 15.37
CA GLY A 395 -7.07 1.96 15.29
C GLY A 395 -8.52 1.49 15.07
N LYS A 396 -8.71 0.24 14.66
CA LYS A 396 -10.05 -0.31 14.33
C LYS A 396 -10.37 -1.51 15.21
N ASP A 397 -11.45 -1.43 15.99
CA ASP A 397 -11.93 -2.55 16.79
C ASP A 397 -12.58 -3.60 15.87
N ILE A 398 -11.96 -4.77 15.76
CA ILE A 398 -12.42 -5.88 14.93
C ILE A 398 -12.97 -7.05 15.74
N SER A 399 -13.16 -6.89 17.06
CA SER A 399 -13.38 -8.00 18.00
C SER A 399 -14.56 -8.90 17.60
N ILE A 400 -15.65 -8.31 17.10
CA ILE A 400 -16.85 -9.06 16.67
C ILE A 400 -16.69 -9.76 15.31
N TYR A 401 -15.70 -9.35 14.51
CA TYR A 401 -15.39 -9.87 13.17
C TYR A 401 -14.18 -10.81 13.16
N SER A 402 -13.41 -10.83 14.26
CA SER A 402 -12.25 -11.70 14.42
C SER A 402 -12.65 -13.18 14.54
N CYS A 403 -11.76 -14.07 14.08
CA CYS A 403 -11.78 -15.50 14.34
C CYS A 403 -11.65 -15.81 15.83
N ASN A 404 -11.11 -14.88 16.64
CA ASN A 404 -11.01 -15.00 18.09
C ASN A 404 -11.89 -13.95 18.80
N ARG A 405 -13.16 -14.29 19.03
CA ARG A 405 -14.16 -13.37 19.62
C ARG A 405 -14.02 -13.12 21.11
N ASN A 406 -13.10 -13.82 21.78
CA ASN A 406 -12.90 -13.72 23.23
C ASN A 406 -11.89 -12.63 23.63
N GLU A 407 -11.29 -11.95 22.65
CA GLU A 407 -10.30 -10.90 22.87
C GLU A 407 -10.75 -9.59 22.24
N ILE A 408 -10.40 -8.47 22.89
CA ILE A 408 -10.54 -7.16 22.29
C ILE A 408 -9.34 -6.95 21.36
N GLU A 409 -9.59 -7.08 20.06
CA GLU A 409 -8.58 -7.02 19.00
C GLU A 409 -8.73 -5.71 18.22
N ILE A 410 -7.70 -4.87 18.29
CA ILE A 410 -7.64 -3.55 17.67
C ILE A 410 -6.59 -3.57 16.56
N ILE A 411 -6.98 -3.24 15.33
CA ILE A 411 -6.06 -3.14 14.18
C ILE A 411 -5.39 -1.77 14.17
N LEU A 412 -4.06 -1.75 14.17
CA LEU A 412 -3.23 -0.64 13.74
C LEU A 412 -3.14 -0.63 12.20
N LEU A 413 -3.49 0.50 11.59
CA LEU A 413 -3.59 0.62 10.14
C LEU A 413 -2.22 0.79 9.47
N PRO A 414 -2.05 0.30 8.24
CA PRO A 414 -0.86 0.55 7.44
C PRO A 414 -0.80 2.02 7.02
N GLY A 415 0.41 2.56 6.92
CA GLY A 415 0.71 3.99 6.77
C GLY A 415 0.68 4.82 8.06
N THR A 416 0.45 4.23 9.24
CA THR A 416 0.34 4.99 10.49
C THR A 416 1.71 5.56 10.91
N ARG A 417 1.80 6.87 11.13
CA ARG A 417 3.05 7.47 11.64
C ARG A 417 3.08 7.42 13.15
N LEU A 418 4.14 6.87 13.71
CA LEU A 418 4.36 6.77 15.14
C LEU A 418 5.62 7.54 15.53
N ARG A 419 5.53 8.35 16.59
CA ARG A 419 6.70 8.95 17.24
C ARG A 419 7.16 8.02 18.36
N VAL A 420 8.47 7.77 18.42
CA VAL A 420 9.10 7.10 19.56
C VAL A 420 9.25 8.08 20.72
N ASN A 421 8.41 7.96 21.74
CA ASN A 421 8.44 8.80 22.93
C ASN A 421 9.52 8.35 23.90
N ASP A 422 9.63 7.04 24.16
CA ASP A 422 10.68 6.50 25.02
C ASP A 422 11.03 5.04 24.69
N VAL A 423 12.21 4.64 25.16
CA VAL A 423 12.70 3.25 25.12
C VAL A 423 13.25 2.92 26.50
N LEU A 424 12.54 2.08 27.24
CA LEU A 424 12.83 1.73 28.62
C LEU A 424 13.20 0.24 28.72
N TYR A 425 13.98 -0.11 29.74
CA TYR A 425 14.22 -1.51 30.08
C TYR A 425 13.54 -1.83 31.40
N ASN A 426 12.63 -2.82 31.38
CA ASN A 426 11.94 -3.28 32.57
C ASN A 426 12.75 -4.38 33.26
N SER A 427 13.52 -4.00 34.29
CA SER A 427 14.43 -4.91 35.01
C SER A 427 13.73 -6.10 35.67
N SER A 428 12.48 -5.93 36.12
CA SER A 428 11.71 -6.98 36.80
C SER A 428 11.26 -8.06 35.82
N LEU A 429 10.88 -7.68 34.60
CA LEU A 429 10.40 -8.57 33.55
C LEU A 429 11.52 -9.00 32.56
N ARG A 430 12.65 -8.29 32.55
CA ARG A 430 13.78 -8.45 31.60
C ARG A 430 13.37 -8.30 30.14
N ILE A 431 12.53 -7.30 29.87
CA ILE A 431 12.03 -6.94 28.55
C ILE A 431 12.34 -5.47 28.25
N ASP A 432 12.46 -5.13 26.97
CA ASP A 432 12.47 -3.75 26.51
C ASP A 432 11.01 -3.26 26.36
N GLU A 433 10.70 -2.04 26.79
CA GLU A 433 9.41 -1.38 26.60
C GLU A 433 9.60 -0.15 25.71
N ILE A 434 8.87 -0.06 24.59
CA ILE A 434 8.94 1.08 23.66
C ILE A 434 7.60 1.82 23.72
N ASP A 435 7.65 3.10 24.04
CA ASP A 435 6.49 3.99 24.09
C ASP A 435 6.34 4.73 22.76
N LEU A 436 5.22 4.50 22.09
CA LEU A 436 4.89 5.00 20.76
C LEU A 436 3.60 5.82 20.82
N GLU A 437 3.58 6.95 20.12
CA GLU A 437 2.38 7.77 19.97
C GLU A 437 2.10 7.98 18.48
N GLU A 438 0.87 7.68 18.07
CA GLU A 438 0.40 8.02 16.74
C GLU A 438 0.37 9.53 16.55
N ILE A 439 1.05 10.01 15.51
CA ILE A 439 1.14 11.43 15.20
C ILE A 439 0.36 11.75 13.94
N ASN A 440 -0.39 12.85 14.03
CA ASN A 440 -0.97 13.54 12.89
C ASN A 440 -0.06 14.72 12.48
N ASP A 441 -0.23 15.25 11.26
CA ASP A 441 0.60 16.38 10.77
C ASP A 441 0.52 17.63 11.65
N GLU A 442 -0.55 17.77 12.45
CA GLU A 442 -0.73 18.86 13.42
C GLU A 442 0.31 18.79 14.57
N MET A 443 0.70 17.59 15.01
CA MET A 443 1.70 17.36 16.08
C MET A 443 3.16 17.50 15.61
N LEU A 444 3.39 17.66 14.30
CA LEU A 444 4.69 17.85 13.67
C LEU A 444 5.05 19.33 13.50
N GLN A 445 4.05 20.20 13.32
CA GLN A 445 4.22 21.63 13.09
C GLN A 445 4.53 22.43 14.37
N SER A 446 4.19 21.91 15.55
CA SER A 446 4.42 22.58 16.84
C SER A 446 5.89 22.65 17.29
N ASN A 447 6.79 21.88 16.68
CA ASN A 447 8.20 21.79 17.09
C ASN A 447 9.20 22.51 16.16
N THR A 448 8.74 23.17 15.10
CA THR A 448 9.64 23.71 14.06
C THR A 448 9.47 25.22 13.88
N THR A 449 9.67 25.98 14.95
CA THR A 449 9.81 27.44 14.91
C THR A 449 11.29 27.82 15.07
N SER A 450 12.09 27.68 14.01
CA SER A 450 13.34 28.46 13.86
C SER A 450 14.02 28.19 12.51
N ASN A 451 14.28 29.29 11.80
CA ASN A 451 15.24 29.49 10.71
C ASN A 451 14.81 29.14 9.28
N GLN A 452 14.37 30.19 8.58
CA GLN A 452 14.47 30.35 7.13
C GLN A 452 15.94 30.47 6.71
N ASN A 453 16.36 29.78 5.63
CA ASN A 453 16.92 30.40 4.42
C ASN A 453 17.33 29.41 3.31
N ILE A 454 16.64 29.56 2.16
CA ILE A 454 17.17 29.69 0.79
C ILE A 454 17.39 28.44 -0.12
N LYS A 455 16.63 28.50 -1.24
CA LYS A 455 16.88 28.12 -2.66
C LYS A 455 16.40 26.77 -3.25
N ARG A 456 15.42 26.95 -4.17
CA ARG A 456 14.96 26.12 -5.32
C ARG A 456 16.14 25.74 -6.27
N ILE A 457 16.09 24.69 -7.11
CA ILE A 457 15.34 24.59 -8.38
C ILE A 457 15.37 23.15 -8.98
N SER A 458 14.20 22.74 -9.53
CA SER A 458 13.77 21.76 -10.60
C SER A 458 14.26 20.30 -10.60
N ASN A 459 13.40 19.27 -10.55
CA ASN A 459 12.31 18.82 -11.46
C ASN A 459 12.75 18.49 -12.90
N ASP A 460 12.61 17.22 -13.30
CA ASP A 460 11.69 16.75 -14.36
C ASP A 460 11.62 15.20 -14.28
N GLY A 461 10.48 14.51 -14.39
CA GLY A 461 9.18 14.96 -14.87
C GLY A 461 7.99 14.16 -14.30
N PHE A 462 6.92 14.94 -14.08
CA PHE A 462 5.47 14.64 -14.16
C PHE A 462 4.86 13.52 -13.29
N SER A 463 3.84 13.77 -12.44
CA SER A 463 3.24 15.02 -11.95
C SER A 463 2.28 14.71 -10.80
N ASP A 464 2.70 14.99 -9.56
CA ASP A 464 1.80 15.24 -8.43
C ASP A 464 1.25 16.67 -8.57
N LYS A 465 0.14 16.85 -9.30
CA LYS A 465 -0.68 18.08 -9.24
C LYS A 465 -2.13 17.80 -9.60
N ILE A 466 -2.90 17.32 -8.63
CA ILE A 466 -4.32 17.67 -8.53
C ILE A 466 -4.52 18.24 -7.12
N TRP A 467 -3.98 19.43 -6.92
CA TRP A 467 -4.54 20.40 -5.99
C TRP A 467 -5.14 21.48 -6.88
N LEU A 468 -6.34 21.97 -6.54
CA LEU A 468 -6.96 23.14 -7.15
C LEU A 468 -6.10 24.40 -6.84
N GLU A 469 -4.87 24.46 -7.34
CA GLU A 469 -4.27 25.72 -7.77
C GLU A 469 -5.14 26.17 -8.95
N CYS A 470 -6.29 26.80 -8.69
CA CYS A 470 -6.90 27.59 -9.73
C CYS A 470 -6.01 28.82 -9.95
N ARG A 471 -5.00 28.66 -10.81
CA ARG A 471 -4.24 29.78 -11.36
C ARG A 471 -5.14 30.51 -12.33
N PHE A 472 -6.01 31.37 -11.83
CA PHE A 472 -6.70 32.32 -12.69
C PHE A 472 -5.68 33.34 -13.16
N LYS A 473 -5.55 33.46 -14.47
CA LYS A 473 -5.02 34.67 -15.09
C LYS A 473 -6.20 35.60 -15.24
N ASP A 474 -6.08 36.86 -14.82
CA ASP A 474 -6.97 37.88 -15.35
C ASP A 474 -6.81 37.92 -16.90
N PRO A 475 -7.74 38.54 -17.65
CA PRO A 475 -7.62 38.64 -19.11
C PRO A 475 -6.30 39.27 -19.60
N GLU A 476 -5.57 39.93 -18.72
CA GLU A 476 -4.30 40.61 -18.96
C GLU A 476 -3.07 39.77 -18.51
N GLY A 477 -3.29 38.58 -17.92
CA GLY A 477 -2.25 37.64 -17.51
C GLY A 477 -1.57 37.90 -16.15
N THR A 478 -2.04 38.86 -15.35
CA THR A 478 -1.19 39.51 -14.32
C THR A 478 -1.45 39.08 -12.88
N THR A 479 -2.66 38.66 -12.51
CA THR A 479 -2.99 38.40 -11.10
C THR A 479 -3.17 36.92 -10.78
N ILE A 480 -2.17 36.30 -10.15
CA ILE A 480 -2.34 35.01 -9.47
C ILE A 480 -3.01 35.28 -8.12
N ILE A 481 -4.28 34.89 -7.96
CA ILE A 481 -4.90 34.84 -6.63
C ILE A 481 -4.11 33.78 -5.84
N LYS A 482 -3.24 34.24 -4.95
CA LYS A 482 -2.44 33.36 -4.10
C LYS A 482 -3.39 32.75 -3.07
N PRO A 483 -3.41 31.42 -2.92
CA PRO A 483 -4.11 30.81 -1.81
C PRO A 483 -3.61 31.44 -0.51
N ASN A 484 -4.54 31.87 0.34
CA ASN A 484 -4.17 32.40 1.66
C ASN A 484 -3.39 31.31 2.44
N GLU A 485 -2.61 31.69 3.46
CA GLU A 485 -1.81 30.69 4.20
C GLU A 485 -2.69 29.59 4.85
N CYS A 486 -3.97 29.87 5.11
CA CYS A 486 -4.93 28.87 5.57
C CYS A 486 -5.25 27.81 4.49
N GLU A 487 -5.30 28.18 3.21
CA GLU A 487 -5.52 27.28 2.07
C GLU A 487 -4.30 26.41 1.74
N ARG A 488 -3.09 26.88 2.09
CA ARG A 488 -1.86 26.07 1.96
C ARG A 488 -1.73 24.97 3.02
N ASN A 489 -2.48 25.10 4.11
CA ASN A 489 -2.45 24.22 5.28
C ASN A 489 -3.80 23.54 5.53
N LEU A 490 -4.63 23.40 4.50
CA LEU A 490 -5.86 22.60 4.56
C LEU A 490 -5.51 21.11 4.70
N THR A 491 -5.22 20.70 5.92
CA THR A 491 -5.22 19.29 6.34
C THR A 491 -6.65 18.81 6.54
N GLU A 492 -6.85 17.49 6.41
CA GLU A 492 -8.14 16.80 6.50
C GLU A 492 -8.97 17.28 7.71
N PRO A 493 -10.32 17.36 7.58
CA PRO A 493 -11.17 17.88 8.63
C PRO A 493 -11.04 17.06 9.93
N PRO A 494 -11.14 17.71 11.11
CA PRO A 494 -10.93 17.05 12.38
C PRO A 494 -12.12 16.15 12.73
N GLY A 495 -11.89 14.83 12.73
CA GLY A 495 -12.82 13.80 13.21
C GLY A 495 -13.33 12.88 12.11
N SER A 496 -13.45 11.58 12.41
CA SER A 496 -14.04 10.61 11.49
C SER A 496 -15.53 10.93 11.29
N ILE A 497 -15.88 11.48 10.13
CA ILE A 497 -17.27 11.55 9.69
C ILE A 497 -17.72 10.12 9.37
N ASP A 498 -18.88 9.71 9.89
CA ASP A 498 -19.48 8.43 9.56
C ASP A 498 -19.54 8.23 8.03
N GLY A 499 -19.17 7.04 7.53
CA GLY A 499 -19.02 6.80 6.10
C GLY A 499 -20.32 7.02 5.31
N LEU A 500 -21.48 6.72 5.91
CA LEU A 500 -22.79 6.99 5.30
C LEU A 500 -23.07 8.49 5.27
N ILE A 501 -22.73 9.21 6.34
CA ILE A 501 -22.83 10.68 6.37
C ILE A 501 -21.88 11.31 5.35
N LEU A 502 -20.64 10.84 5.23
CA LEU A 502 -19.70 11.32 4.23
C LEU A 502 -20.20 11.06 2.80
N ASN A 503 -20.78 9.89 2.54
CA ASN A 503 -21.39 9.58 1.25
C ASN A 503 -22.61 10.45 0.97
N ARG A 504 -23.42 10.78 1.99
CA ARG A 504 -24.52 11.75 1.87
C ARG A 504 -24.00 13.14 1.56
N ILE A 505 -22.97 13.61 2.27
CA ILE A 505 -22.32 14.90 2.01
C ILE A 505 -21.75 14.95 0.59
N LYS A 506 -20.99 13.94 0.17
CA LYS A 506 -20.45 13.82 -1.19
C LYS A 506 -21.56 13.77 -2.23
N GLY A 507 -22.57 12.94 -2.02
CA GLY A 507 -23.73 12.81 -2.91
C GLY A 507 -24.52 14.11 -3.03
N SER A 508 -24.70 14.85 -1.93
CA SER A 508 -25.32 16.17 -1.94
C SER A 508 -24.48 17.19 -2.72
N MET A 509 -23.17 17.24 -2.49
CA MET A 509 -22.28 18.16 -3.21
C MET A 509 -22.19 17.82 -4.71
N PHE A 510 -21.99 16.55 -5.06
CA PHE A 510 -21.96 16.12 -6.46
C PHE A 510 -23.31 16.26 -7.14
N GLY A 511 -24.40 15.88 -6.47
CA GLY A 511 -25.75 15.99 -7.01
C GLY A 511 -26.15 17.44 -7.28
N LEU A 512 -25.71 18.37 -6.43
CA LEU A 512 -25.91 19.80 -6.64
C LEU A 512 -25.17 20.28 -7.90
N ILE A 513 -23.87 20.03 -8.01
CA ILE A 513 -23.07 20.48 -9.16
C ILE A 513 -23.54 19.80 -10.47
N LEU A 514 -23.83 18.50 -10.41
CA LEU A 514 -24.34 17.75 -11.55
C LEU A 514 -25.74 18.22 -11.96
N GLY A 515 -26.62 18.50 -10.99
CA GLY A 515 -27.96 19.02 -11.25
C GLY A 515 -27.93 20.40 -11.89
N ASP A 516 -27.04 21.28 -11.43
CA ASP A 516 -26.78 22.58 -12.03
C ASP A 516 -26.27 22.43 -13.47
N ALA A 517 -25.21 21.64 -13.69
CA ALA A 517 -24.69 21.37 -15.04
C ALA A 517 -25.73 20.73 -15.98
N LEU A 518 -26.60 19.87 -15.46
CA LEU A 518 -27.68 19.26 -16.20
C LEU A 518 -28.75 20.30 -16.61
N GLY A 519 -29.04 21.28 -15.75
CA GLY A 519 -29.99 22.35 -16.03
C GLY A 519 -29.45 23.47 -16.91
N ALA A 520 -28.13 23.69 -16.91
CA ALA A 520 -27.49 24.86 -17.51
C ALA A 520 -27.81 25.05 -19.01
N HIS A 521 -27.85 23.97 -19.80
CA HIS A 521 -28.14 24.05 -21.25
C HIS A 521 -29.60 24.40 -21.57
N VAL A 522 -30.53 24.19 -20.64
CA VAL A 522 -31.95 24.55 -20.79
C VAL A 522 -32.37 25.76 -19.98
N GLU A 523 -31.41 26.43 -19.34
CA GLU A 523 -31.68 27.61 -18.54
C GLU A 523 -32.39 28.70 -19.37
N PHE A 524 -33.39 29.33 -18.76
CA PHE A 524 -34.28 30.33 -19.39
C PHE A 524 -35.13 29.83 -20.57
N ARG A 525 -35.14 28.52 -20.87
CA ARG A 525 -36.03 27.95 -21.88
C ARG A 525 -37.48 27.84 -21.36
N PRO A 526 -38.48 28.09 -22.23
CA PRO A 526 -39.88 27.94 -21.82
C PRO A 526 -40.22 26.47 -21.55
N HIS A 527 -41.20 26.22 -20.69
CA HIS A 527 -41.63 24.86 -20.36
C HIS A 527 -42.00 24.02 -21.59
N SER A 528 -42.61 24.63 -22.60
CA SER A 528 -42.94 23.97 -23.88
C SER A 528 -41.70 23.43 -24.61
N TYR A 529 -40.55 24.10 -24.49
CA TYR A 529 -39.29 23.63 -25.07
C TYR A 529 -38.81 22.36 -24.37
N LEU A 530 -38.91 22.29 -23.04
CA LEU A 530 -38.51 21.12 -22.24
C LEU A 530 -39.39 19.90 -22.49
N LEU A 531 -40.69 20.09 -22.78
CA LEU A 531 -41.58 19.00 -23.16
C LEU A 531 -41.18 18.38 -24.51
N ALA A 532 -40.77 19.22 -25.47
CA ALA A 532 -40.32 18.77 -26.78
C ALA A 532 -38.88 18.22 -26.76
N ASN A 533 -38.02 18.76 -25.90
CA ASN A 533 -36.61 18.45 -25.79
C ASN A 533 -36.28 18.10 -24.32
N PRO A 534 -36.70 16.91 -23.85
CA PRO A 534 -36.43 16.49 -22.48
C PRO A 534 -34.94 16.30 -22.26
N VAL A 535 -34.44 16.81 -21.15
CA VAL A 535 -33.04 16.63 -20.72
C VAL A 535 -32.80 15.17 -20.39
N ARG A 536 -31.87 14.52 -21.10
CA ARG A 536 -31.57 13.08 -20.95
C ARG A 536 -30.13 12.78 -20.57
N ASP A 537 -29.21 13.69 -20.86
CA ASP A 537 -27.79 13.58 -20.56
C ASP A 537 -27.24 14.99 -20.33
N LEU A 538 -25.98 15.09 -19.91
CA LEU A 538 -25.23 16.33 -19.95
C LEU A 538 -25.02 16.73 -21.42
N GLU A 539 -25.53 17.90 -21.79
CA GLU A 539 -25.48 18.44 -23.14
C GLU A 539 -24.71 19.77 -23.15
N CYS A 540 -24.18 20.14 -24.31
CA CYS A 540 -23.56 21.45 -24.52
C CYS A 540 -24.56 22.44 -25.17
N GLY A 541 -24.26 23.73 -25.09
CA GLY A 541 -25.06 24.81 -25.67
C GLY A 541 -25.86 25.59 -24.65
N GLY A 542 -27.14 25.80 -24.93
CA GLY A 542 -28.02 26.63 -24.09
C GLY A 542 -27.81 28.13 -24.23
N THR A 543 -28.35 28.89 -23.27
CA THR A 543 -28.35 30.36 -23.29
C THR A 543 -26.93 30.93 -23.30
N TRP A 544 -26.00 30.24 -22.64
CA TRP A 544 -24.62 30.67 -22.45
C TRP A 544 -23.59 29.94 -23.33
N GLY A 545 -24.03 28.97 -24.14
CA GLY A 545 -23.14 28.21 -25.03
C GLY A 545 -22.12 27.34 -24.32
N LEU A 546 -22.49 26.75 -23.17
CA LEU A 546 -21.58 26.00 -22.30
C LEU A 546 -21.17 24.65 -22.89
N GLU A 547 -19.96 24.19 -22.54
CA GLU A 547 -19.52 22.83 -22.84
C GLU A 547 -20.19 21.80 -21.92
N LYS A 548 -20.17 20.53 -22.34
CA LYS A 548 -20.77 19.42 -21.58
C LYS A 548 -20.17 19.35 -20.17
N GLY A 549 -21.02 19.46 -19.15
CA GLY A 549 -20.63 19.36 -17.74
C GLY A 549 -20.18 20.67 -17.10
N GLN A 550 -20.19 21.80 -17.81
CA GLN A 550 -20.02 23.12 -17.19
C GLN A 550 -21.27 23.53 -16.41
N PHE A 551 -21.07 24.16 -15.26
CA PHE A 551 -22.11 24.54 -14.30
C PHE A 551 -22.22 26.07 -14.21
N THR A 552 -23.28 26.59 -13.58
CA THR A 552 -23.63 28.02 -13.60
C THR A 552 -23.10 28.80 -12.38
N ASP A 553 -23.70 29.95 -12.10
CA ASP A 553 -23.42 30.71 -10.88
C ASP A 553 -23.77 29.92 -9.62
N ASP A 554 -24.83 29.10 -9.64
CA ASP A 554 -25.22 28.24 -8.52
C ASP A 554 -24.09 27.29 -8.09
N GLY A 555 -23.48 26.57 -9.05
CA GLY A 555 -22.35 25.69 -8.77
C GLY A 555 -21.10 26.44 -8.33
N SER A 556 -20.80 27.57 -8.98
CA SER A 556 -19.63 28.40 -8.65
C SER A 556 -19.71 28.97 -7.24
N MET A 557 -20.86 29.54 -6.86
CA MET A 557 -21.12 30.07 -5.52
C MET A 557 -21.16 28.96 -4.46
N THR A 558 -21.65 27.77 -4.79
CA THR A 558 -21.60 26.60 -3.91
C THR A 558 -20.15 26.22 -3.57
N ILE A 559 -19.28 26.12 -4.58
CA ILE A 559 -17.87 25.76 -4.38
C ILE A 559 -17.14 26.87 -3.60
N CYS A 560 -17.43 28.14 -3.88
CA CYS A 560 -16.91 29.27 -3.10
C CYS A 560 -17.27 29.16 -1.61
N LEU A 561 -18.54 28.87 -1.30
CA LEU A 561 -19.01 28.75 0.08
C LEU A 561 -18.40 27.54 0.79
N ALA A 562 -18.35 26.39 0.11
CA ALA A 562 -17.68 25.19 0.62
C ALA A 562 -16.20 25.47 0.93
N ASN A 563 -15.51 26.19 0.03
CA ASN A 563 -14.12 26.55 0.25
C ASN A 563 -13.95 27.50 1.44
N SER A 564 -14.86 28.48 1.62
CA SER A 564 -14.85 29.35 2.81
C SER A 564 -14.94 28.56 4.10
N LEU A 565 -15.92 27.66 4.19
CA LEU A 565 -16.16 26.84 5.37
C LEU A 565 -14.95 25.97 5.71
N ILE A 566 -14.33 25.35 4.70
CA ILE A 566 -13.16 24.49 4.85
C ILE A 566 -11.92 25.32 5.25
N ALA A 567 -11.62 26.39 4.52
CA ALA A 567 -10.46 27.27 4.77
C ALA A 567 -10.52 27.96 6.13
N ARG A 568 -11.71 28.36 6.57
CA ARG A 568 -11.88 29.06 7.85
C ARG A 568 -12.14 28.10 9.01
N ARG A 569 -12.41 26.81 8.73
CA ARG A 569 -12.87 25.79 9.70
C ARG A 569 -14.08 26.25 10.54
N ARG A 570 -14.85 27.22 10.03
CA ARG A 570 -16.03 27.84 10.64
C ARG A 570 -16.74 28.70 9.60
N PHE A 571 -17.93 29.18 9.94
CA PHE A 571 -18.62 30.16 9.11
C PHE A 571 -18.09 31.58 9.36
N VAL A 572 -17.64 32.25 8.30
CA VAL A 572 -17.18 33.64 8.33
C VAL A 572 -17.85 34.40 7.18
N PRO A 573 -18.91 35.17 7.43
CA PRO A 573 -19.67 35.85 6.36
C PRO A 573 -18.80 36.74 5.46
N TYR A 574 -17.81 37.42 6.06
CA TYR A 574 -16.86 38.23 5.31
C TYR A 574 -16.06 37.41 4.28
N ASP A 575 -15.56 36.24 4.67
CA ASP A 575 -14.77 35.37 3.79
C ASP A 575 -15.62 34.75 2.67
N GLN A 576 -16.89 34.44 2.96
CA GLN A 576 -17.87 34.04 1.94
C GLN A 576 -18.02 35.13 0.87
N LEU A 577 -18.20 36.40 1.27
CA LEU A 577 -18.35 37.52 0.36
C LEU A 577 -17.06 37.82 -0.43
N VAL A 578 -15.88 37.68 0.20
CA VAL A 578 -14.59 37.80 -0.50
C VAL A 578 -14.48 36.75 -1.61
N ARG A 579 -14.86 35.50 -1.38
CA ARG A 579 -14.79 34.45 -2.41
C ARG A 579 -15.81 34.65 -3.52
N TYR A 580 -17.01 35.12 -3.19
CA TYR A 580 -17.98 35.51 -4.20
C TYR A 580 -17.51 36.70 -5.03
N LYS A 581 -16.82 37.67 -4.41
CA LYS A 581 -16.16 38.75 -5.14
C LYS A 581 -15.06 38.20 -6.07
N TRP A 582 -14.23 37.25 -5.62
CA TRP A 582 -13.22 36.62 -6.47
C TRP A 582 -13.85 35.86 -7.64
N TRP A 583 -14.98 35.20 -7.42
CA TRP A 583 -15.75 34.56 -8.49
C TRP A 583 -16.23 35.62 -9.48
N PHE A 584 -16.92 36.65 -8.99
CA PHE A 584 -17.48 37.73 -9.81
C PHE A 584 -16.42 38.47 -10.63
N ARG A 585 -15.25 38.78 -10.04
CA ARG A 585 -14.20 39.59 -10.69
C ARG A 585 -13.20 38.77 -11.51
N HIS A 586 -12.93 37.54 -11.10
CA HIS A 586 -11.81 36.76 -11.63
C HIS A 586 -12.18 35.35 -12.07
N GLY A 587 -13.47 34.98 -12.02
CA GLY A 587 -13.92 33.63 -12.36
C GLY A 587 -13.48 32.57 -11.36
N TYR A 588 -13.14 32.95 -10.13
CA TYR A 588 -12.77 32.00 -9.08
C TYR A 588 -13.81 30.90 -8.90
N MET A 589 -13.38 29.63 -9.04
CA MET A 589 -14.25 28.43 -9.00
C MET A 589 -15.37 28.39 -10.05
N SER A 590 -15.26 29.17 -11.14
CA SER A 590 -16.13 29.05 -12.31
C SER A 590 -15.70 27.90 -13.22
N SER A 591 -16.66 27.19 -13.82
CA SER A 591 -16.38 26.13 -14.80
C SER A 591 -15.87 26.65 -16.16
N THR A 592 -16.02 27.94 -16.45
CA THR A 592 -15.54 28.58 -17.70
C THR A 592 -14.28 29.43 -17.48
N GLY A 593 -13.84 29.59 -16.23
CA GLY A 593 -12.75 30.49 -15.88
C GLY A 593 -13.12 31.98 -15.81
N THR A 594 -14.38 32.34 -16.08
CA THR A 594 -14.91 33.70 -15.94
C THR A 594 -16.29 33.70 -15.29
N CYS A 595 -16.72 34.81 -14.70
CA CYS A 595 -18.11 34.99 -14.27
C CYS A 595 -18.96 35.32 -15.50
N PHE A 596 -19.65 34.32 -16.06
CA PHE A 596 -20.46 34.49 -17.28
C PHE A 596 -21.95 34.69 -16.99
N ASP A 597 -22.43 34.19 -15.86
CA ASP A 597 -23.79 34.40 -15.36
C ASP A 597 -23.74 34.96 -13.94
N ILE A 598 -24.59 35.95 -13.65
CA ILE A 598 -24.78 36.53 -12.32
C ILE A 598 -26.10 37.29 -12.27
N GLY A 599 -27.02 36.83 -11.43
CA GLY A 599 -28.26 37.55 -11.17
C GLY A 599 -28.05 38.97 -10.60
N LYS A 600 -28.95 39.89 -10.98
CA LYS A 600 -28.79 41.33 -10.69
C LYS A 600 -28.70 41.65 -9.21
N SER A 601 -29.49 40.97 -8.37
CA SER A 601 -29.47 41.16 -6.91
C SER A 601 -28.11 40.81 -6.31
N THR A 602 -27.53 39.67 -6.71
CA THR A 602 -26.20 39.24 -6.26
C THR A 602 -25.12 40.20 -6.72
N GLN A 603 -25.16 40.62 -7.99
CA GLN A 603 -24.21 41.62 -8.52
C GLN A 603 -24.25 42.92 -7.70
N THR A 604 -25.45 43.45 -7.42
CA THR A 604 -25.62 44.68 -6.62
C THR A 604 -25.04 44.51 -5.22
N ALA A 605 -25.30 43.38 -4.55
CA ALA A 605 -24.79 43.12 -3.20
C ALA A 605 -23.25 43.01 -3.16
N LEU A 606 -22.62 42.37 -4.16
CA LEU A 606 -21.16 42.27 -4.25
C LEU A 606 -20.50 43.62 -4.55
N CYS A 607 -21.11 44.44 -5.42
CA CYS A 607 -20.65 45.81 -5.65
C CYS A 607 -20.73 46.66 -4.37
N GLU A 608 -21.80 46.52 -3.59
CA GLU A 608 -21.95 47.20 -2.30
C GLU A 608 -20.90 46.70 -1.29
N PHE A 609 -20.65 45.38 -1.23
CA PHE A 609 -19.59 44.82 -0.40
C PHE A 609 -18.21 45.41 -0.72
N GLU A 610 -17.87 45.54 -2.01
CA GLU A 610 -16.62 46.17 -2.47
C GLU A 610 -16.50 47.63 -2.05
N ASN A 611 -17.60 48.39 -2.13
CA ASN A 611 -17.61 49.79 -1.69
C ASN A 611 -17.36 49.88 -0.18
N ARG A 612 -18.05 49.04 0.62
CA ARG A 612 -17.83 48.98 2.07
C ARG A 612 -16.42 48.52 2.44
N GLN A 613 -15.80 47.61 1.69
CA GLN A 613 -14.40 47.24 1.88
C GLN A 613 -13.47 48.44 1.73
N LYS A 614 -13.69 49.29 0.70
CA LYS A 614 -12.87 50.50 0.47
C LYS A 614 -13.00 51.50 1.63
N GLU A 615 -14.22 51.79 2.05
CA GLU A 615 -14.49 52.71 3.15
C GLU A 615 -13.94 52.19 4.48
N PHE A 616 -14.13 50.90 4.75
CA PHE A 616 -13.64 50.26 5.97
C PHE A 616 -12.10 50.23 6.02
N ALA A 617 -11.45 49.91 4.89
CA ALA A 617 -10.01 49.92 4.76
C ALA A 617 -9.43 51.32 5.04
N GLN A 618 -10.02 52.36 4.44
CA GLN A 618 -9.62 53.75 4.69
C GLN A 618 -9.79 54.14 6.16
N LYS A 619 -10.94 53.82 6.76
CA LYS A 619 -11.26 54.16 8.15
C LYS A 619 -10.32 53.50 9.16
N HIS A 620 -9.86 52.28 8.87
CA HIS A 620 -9.05 51.48 9.78
C HIS A 620 -7.56 51.42 9.40
N GLY A 621 -7.15 52.14 8.36
CA GLY A 621 -5.74 52.19 7.92
C GLY A 621 -5.24 50.87 7.35
N ILE A 622 -6.12 50.08 6.73
CA ILE A 622 -5.79 48.77 6.15
C ILE A 622 -5.46 48.96 4.66
N PRO A 623 -4.34 48.42 4.15
CA PRO A 623 -4.06 48.43 2.72
C PRO A 623 -5.16 47.71 1.91
N LEU A 624 -5.56 48.26 0.77
CA LEU A 624 -6.65 47.69 -0.05
C LEU A 624 -6.32 46.30 -0.62
N ASP A 625 -5.04 45.99 -0.81
CA ASP A 625 -4.55 44.67 -1.23
C ASP A 625 -4.54 43.64 -0.09
N GLU A 626 -4.64 44.08 1.17
CA GLU A 626 -4.72 43.23 2.35
C GLU A 626 -6.17 43.01 2.84
N ILE A 627 -7.12 43.84 2.39
CA ILE A 627 -8.50 43.86 2.92
C ILE A 627 -9.24 42.52 2.75
N ASP A 628 -8.93 41.76 1.71
CA ASP A 628 -9.51 40.43 1.46
C ASP A 628 -9.00 39.36 2.42
N PHE A 629 -7.84 39.59 3.04
CA PHE A 629 -7.18 38.65 3.94
C PHE A 629 -7.39 39.02 5.42
N LEU A 630 -8.30 39.95 5.71
CA LEU A 630 -8.59 40.41 7.06
C LEU A 630 -8.96 39.21 7.97
N SER A 631 -8.15 39.02 9.02
CA SER A 631 -8.30 37.92 9.98
C SER A 631 -8.55 38.40 11.41
N ASP A 632 -8.37 39.69 11.68
CA ASP A 632 -8.65 40.30 12.98
C ASP A 632 -10.13 40.17 13.34
N LYS A 633 -10.40 39.51 14.46
CA LYS A 633 -11.77 39.21 14.91
C LYS A 633 -12.57 40.47 15.22
N GLN A 634 -11.96 41.47 15.85
CA GLN A 634 -12.66 42.70 16.26
C GLN A 634 -13.00 43.59 15.06
N LEU A 635 -12.15 43.59 14.03
CA LEU A 635 -12.42 44.30 12.79
C LEU A 635 -13.48 43.58 11.97
N LEU A 636 -13.42 42.24 11.88
CA LEU A 636 -14.44 41.45 11.19
C LEU A 636 -15.84 41.61 11.81
N GLU A 637 -15.94 41.67 13.14
CA GLU A 637 -17.22 41.91 13.84
C GLU A 637 -17.80 43.31 13.58
N LYS A 638 -16.97 44.29 13.22
CA LYS A 638 -17.39 45.65 12.88
C LYS A 638 -17.77 45.82 11.41
N PHE A 639 -17.43 44.85 10.55
CA PHE A 639 -17.70 44.96 9.12
C PHE A 639 -19.19 44.68 8.82
N PRO A 640 -19.90 45.61 8.16
CA PRO A 640 -21.32 45.44 7.81
C PRO A 640 -21.50 44.48 6.61
N VAL A 641 -21.59 43.18 6.88
CA VAL A 641 -21.65 42.09 5.87
C VAL A 641 -22.99 41.96 5.13
N TYR A 642 -24.08 42.57 5.62
CA TYR A 642 -25.38 42.53 4.96
C TYR A 642 -25.47 43.62 3.88
N CYS A 643 -25.16 43.24 2.64
CA CYS A 643 -25.04 44.15 1.49
C CYS A 643 -26.23 44.11 0.52
N SER A 644 -27.22 43.24 0.77
CA SER A 644 -28.44 43.14 -0.04
C SER A 644 -29.43 44.25 0.28
N LEU A 645 -30.27 44.61 -0.70
CA LEU A 645 -31.42 45.49 -0.47
C LEU A 645 -32.51 44.75 0.31
N ASP A 646 -33.28 45.50 1.11
CA ASP A 646 -34.43 44.95 1.82
C ASP A 646 -35.42 44.31 0.83
N GLY A 647 -35.83 43.07 1.12
CA GLY A 647 -36.74 42.30 0.26
C GLY A 647 -36.11 41.70 -1.00
N ALA A 648 -34.80 41.86 -1.22
CA ALA A 648 -34.11 41.19 -2.32
C ALA A 648 -33.98 39.68 -2.04
N ALA A 649 -34.61 38.86 -2.88
CA ALA A 649 -34.25 37.45 -2.99
C ALA A 649 -33.00 37.36 -3.89
N GLY A 650 -31.86 36.92 -3.33
CA GLY A 650 -30.66 36.63 -4.12
C GLY A 650 -30.87 35.42 -5.05
N ASN A 651 -29.85 35.05 -5.83
CA ASN A 651 -29.90 33.87 -6.71
C ASN A 651 -30.22 32.61 -5.90
N GLY A 652 -31.15 31.78 -6.38
CA GLY A 652 -31.82 30.67 -5.67
C GLY A 652 -31.15 30.15 -4.39
N VAL A 653 -31.73 30.44 -3.22
CA VAL A 653 -31.17 30.08 -1.90
C VAL A 653 -30.96 28.57 -1.71
N LEU A 654 -31.71 27.72 -2.43
CA LEU A 654 -31.69 26.27 -2.21
C LEU A 654 -30.44 25.60 -2.79
N MET A 655 -29.94 26.09 -3.93
CA MET A 655 -28.81 25.49 -4.64
C MET A 655 -27.49 25.89 -3.99
N ARG A 656 -27.28 27.17 -3.66
CA ARG A 656 -26.01 27.66 -3.10
C ARG A 656 -25.74 27.29 -1.64
N LEU A 657 -26.77 27.05 -0.82
CA LEU A 657 -26.63 27.00 0.64
C LEU A 657 -26.28 25.62 1.19
N ALA A 658 -26.32 24.56 0.37
CA ALA A 658 -26.03 23.20 0.83
C ALA A 658 -24.70 23.03 1.60
N PRO A 659 -23.61 23.74 1.30
CA PRO A 659 -22.36 23.58 2.06
C PRO A 659 -22.51 23.88 3.56
N VAL A 660 -23.38 24.82 3.95
CA VAL A 660 -23.56 25.21 5.37
C VAL A 660 -24.19 24.08 6.21
N PRO A 661 -25.37 23.53 5.89
CA PRO A 661 -25.93 22.42 6.64
C PRO A 661 -25.10 21.14 6.50
N LEU A 662 -24.37 20.95 5.40
CA LEU A 662 -23.44 19.83 5.27
C LEU A 662 -22.21 19.98 6.18
N PHE A 663 -21.69 21.20 6.36
CA PHE A 663 -20.58 21.47 7.26
C PHE A 663 -21.00 21.39 8.74
N PHE A 664 -22.19 21.88 9.07
CA PHE A 664 -22.73 21.90 10.43
C PHE A 664 -23.71 20.75 10.71
N TYR A 665 -23.62 19.64 9.98
CA TYR A 665 -24.60 18.53 10.07
C TYR A 665 -24.75 17.95 11.48
N GLN A 666 -23.69 18.02 12.31
CA GLN A 666 -23.68 17.56 13.70
C GLN A 666 -24.44 18.50 14.65
N ASN A 667 -24.71 19.74 14.23
CA ASN A 667 -25.44 20.74 14.99
C ASN A 667 -26.57 21.33 14.13
N PRO A 668 -27.74 20.67 14.07
CA PRO A 668 -28.86 21.11 13.24
C PRO A 668 -29.32 22.54 13.53
N GLN A 669 -29.26 23.00 14.78
CA GLN A 669 -29.63 24.37 15.14
C GLN A 669 -28.65 25.40 14.54
N ALA A 670 -27.34 25.12 14.63
CA ALA A 670 -26.33 25.95 14.00
C ALA A 670 -26.46 25.91 12.47
N ALA A 671 -26.72 24.74 11.89
CA ALA A 671 -26.98 24.59 10.46
C ALA A 671 -28.12 25.51 9.99
N VAL A 672 -29.28 25.47 10.64
CA VAL A 672 -30.43 26.34 10.30
C VAL A 672 -30.08 27.83 10.46
N ASN A 673 -29.52 28.21 11.61
CA ASN A 673 -29.21 29.61 11.90
C ASN A 673 -28.18 30.19 10.91
N LEU A 674 -27.10 29.44 10.67
CA LEU A 674 -26.01 29.88 9.79
C LEU A 674 -26.43 29.83 8.31
N SER A 675 -27.32 28.91 7.92
CA SER A 675 -27.93 28.94 6.58
C SER A 675 -28.76 30.21 6.38
N GLY A 676 -29.49 30.66 7.40
CA GLY A 676 -30.24 31.92 7.35
C GLY A 676 -29.35 33.18 7.29
N ILE A 677 -28.15 33.14 7.87
CA ILE A 677 -27.17 34.25 7.79
C ILE A 677 -26.42 34.23 6.45
N SER A 678 -26.17 33.05 5.89
CA SER A 678 -25.43 32.86 4.64
C SER A 678 -26.25 33.17 3.39
N GLY A 679 -27.56 32.93 3.46
CA GLY A 679 -28.53 33.28 2.43
C GLY A 679 -28.75 34.78 2.36
#